data_AF-A0A9X9LWE8-F1
#
_entry.id   AF-A0A9X9LWE8-F1
#
_cell.length_a   1.000
_cell.length_b   1.000
_cell.length_c   1.000
_cell.angle_alpha   90.00
_cell.angle_beta   90.00
_cell.angle_gamma   90.00
#
_symmetry.space_group_name_H-M   'P 1'
#
loop_
_entity.id
_entity.type
_entity.pdbx_description
1 polymer ?
#
loop_
_entity_poly.entity_id
_entity_poly.type
_entity_poly.pdbx_seq_one_letter_code
_entity_poly.pdbx_strand_id
1 'polypeptide(L)'
;MSRLLWKRVAGATTVGPGPVPAPGRWVSSSGPAPVPSDGQPLSPPQQVPSSEGGQLRHNPLHIQMLSRGLHEQIFGRGGETPGEAAVRRSVEHLQRHGLWGQPATPLPDVELRLPPLYGGSLDQHFRLLAQKQSLPYLEAANSLLQAQLPPQPPSWAWAEGWTRYGPAGEAVPVAIPEERALVFDVEVCLAEGTCPTLAVAISPSAWYSWCSRRLVEERYSWTSQLSPADLIPLEVPASAGGPTRRSWQEQLVVGHNVCFDRAHIREQYLIQGSRMRFLDTMSMHMAISGLSGFQRSLWMAAKQGKRKAQHATQRGQKAPRKAGGPAISSWDWLDIGSVNNLADVHGLYVGGPPLEKEPRELFVKGSMKDIRENFQDLMQYCAQDVWATYEVFQQQLPLFLERCPHPVTLAGMLEMGVSYLPVNHNWERYLAEAQSTYEELQREMKKSLMDLANDACQLLSGQRYKEDPWLWDLEWDLQEFKQKKAKKVKRKEPTAASKLPIEGAGAPGEPEDQEDPGPPIEEEEVQRDGMARACLERLKGTAEVLPKRPQHLPGHPGWYRKLCPRLDDPAWTPGPSLLSLQMRVTPKLMAMTWDGFPLHCSERHGWGYLVPGRRDNLAQAPVEAAPAPAGVACPYRAIESLYRRHCLEQGKQQPEPQQAGLAEEFLLADGSAMWHTVEELGCLEAEAEAEVEARAERCGVAVPSQPPALTAPGGPKASQPAYHHGNGPYNDVDVPGCWFFKLPHKDGSSCNVGSPFAKDFLPKMEDGTLQAGPGGASGPRALEINKMISFWRNAHKRISSQMVVWLPRSALPRAVTRYGLPSG
;
A
#
# COMPACT_ATOMS: atom_id res chain seq x y z
N MET A 1 37.83 16.07 27.76
CA MET A 1 39.00 15.22 27.44
C MET A 1 38.62 14.17 26.38
N SER A 2 38.47 14.57 25.11
CA SER A 2 38.14 13.63 24.01
C SER A 2 38.54 14.18 22.63
N ARG A 3 39.80 14.61 22.48
CA ARG A 3 40.38 15.03 21.17
C ARG A 3 41.69 14.29 20.83
N LEU A 4 42.06 13.27 21.59
CA LEU A 4 43.41 12.65 21.52
C LEU A 4 43.45 11.17 21.10
N LEU A 5 42.31 10.52 20.82
CA LEU A 5 42.30 9.10 20.46
C LEU A 5 42.44 8.80 18.96
N TRP A 6 42.32 9.81 18.07
CA TRP A 6 42.27 9.56 16.62
C TRP A 6 43.56 9.89 15.85
N LYS A 7 44.62 10.40 16.51
CA LYS A 7 45.94 10.58 15.89
C LYS A 7 46.89 9.39 16.02
N ARG A 8 46.51 8.32 16.75
CA ARG A 8 47.43 7.22 17.10
C ARG A 8 47.42 6.01 16.16
N VAL A 9 46.54 5.95 15.18
CA VAL A 9 46.45 4.79 14.25
C VAL A 9 47.06 5.09 12.87
N ALA A 10 47.29 6.36 12.51
CA ALA A 10 47.87 6.74 11.21
C ALA A 10 49.42 6.88 11.20
N GLY A 11 50.11 6.57 12.31
CA GLY A 11 51.53 6.89 12.49
C GLY A 11 52.52 5.73 12.43
N ALA A 12 52.10 4.50 12.18
CA ALA A 12 52.99 3.34 12.27
C ALA A 12 52.74 2.32 11.15
N THR A 13 53.26 2.59 9.96
CA THR A 13 53.80 1.57 9.03
C THR A 13 54.40 2.24 7.78
N THR A 14 55.64 2.69 7.88
CA THR A 14 56.55 2.75 6.73
C THR A 14 57.18 1.36 6.58
N VAL A 15 56.65 0.54 5.67
CA VAL A 15 57.32 -0.69 5.23
C VAL A 15 57.37 -0.63 3.70
N GLY A 16 58.60 -0.67 3.16
CA GLY A 16 58.89 -0.54 1.73
C GLY A 16 58.35 -1.68 0.85
N PRO A 17 58.42 -1.53 -0.48
CA PRO A 17 57.73 -2.41 -1.41
C PRO A 17 58.50 -3.73 -1.59
N GLY A 18 57.89 -4.84 -1.18
CA GLY A 18 58.29 -6.20 -1.59
C GLY A 18 57.45 -6.68 -2.78
N PRO A 19 57.96 -7.60 -3.62
CA PRO A 19 57.37 -7.90 -4.92
C PRO A 19 56.04 -8.65 -4.81
N VAL A 20 55.05 -8.17 -5.55
CA VAL A 20 53.69 -8.73 -5.68
C VAL A 20 53.72 -9.91 -6.66
N PRO A 21 53.27 -11.12 -6.30
CA PRO A 21 52.97 -12.14 -7.30
C PRO A 21 51.57 -11.89 -7.89
N ALA A 22 51.48 -11.88 -9.22
CA ALA A 22 50.25 -11.66 -9.98
C ALA A 22 49.18 -12.73 -9.68
N PRO A 23 47.88 -12.39 -9.67
CA PRO A 23 46.83 -13.39 -9.49
C PRO A 23 46.60 -14.14 -10.79
N GLY A 24 46.91 -15.44 -10.78
CA GLY A 24 46.56 -16.40 -11.82
C GLY A 24 45.05 -16.56 -11.94
N ARG A 25 44.57 -16.49 -13.19
CA ARG A 25 43.18 -16.56 -13.62
C ARG A 25 42.69 -18.01 -13.57
N TRP A 26 41.70 -18.32 -12.72
CA TRP A 26 41.02 -19.62 -12.75
C TRP A 26 39.84 -19.55 -13.72
N VAL A 27 39.95 -20.28 -14.83
CA VAL A 27 38.88 -20.54 -15.79
C VAL A 27 38.42 -21.98 -15.56
N SER A 28 37.17 -22.17 -15.16
CA SER A 28 36.54 -23.49 -15.14
C SER A 28 36.19 -23.89 -16.58
N SER A 29 36.90 -24.88 -17.12
CA SER A 29 36.52 -25.56 -18.36
C SER A 29 36.27 -27.03 -18.08
N SER A 30 35.01 -27.44 -18.20
CA SER A 30 34.58 -28.84 -18.29
C SER A 30 34.72 -29.32 -19.74
N GLY A 31 35.52 -30.36 -19.96
CA GLY A 31 35.65 -31.06 -21.24
C GLY A 31 36.75 -32.13 -21.15
N PRO A 32 36.52 -33.39 -21.58
CA PRO A 32 37.45 -34.49 -21.39
C PRO A 32 38.44 -34.61 -22.56
N ALA A 33 39.73 -34.75 -22.28
CA ALA A 33 40.75 -35.15 -23.26
C ALA A 33 42.01 -35.70 -22.52
N PRO A 34 42.89 -36.49 -23.19
CA PRO A 34 43.41 -37.74 -22.66
C PRO A 34 44.82 -37.66 -22.04
N VAL A 35 45.16 -38.73 -21.32
CA VAL A 35 46.43 -39.02 -20.63
C VAL A 35 47.62 -39.05 -21.62
N PRO A 36 48.80 -38.61 -21.17
CA PRO A 36 49.99 -39.43 -21.37
C PRO A 36 50.84 -39.61 -20.09
N SER A 37 51.50 -40.76 -20.08
CA SER A 37 52.28 -41.39 -19.02
C SER A 37 53.68 -40.80 -18.79
N ASP A 38 54.16 -41.11 -17.58
CA ASP A 38 55.55 -41.34 -17.13
C ASP A 38 56.44 -40.17 -16.67
N GLY A 39 56.77 -40.22 -15.37
CA GLY A 39 57.83 -39.44 -14.71
C GLY A 39 57.78 -39.52 -13.18
N GLN A 40 58.52 -40.49 -12.61
CA GLN A 40 58.81 -40.89 -11.22
C GLN A 40 58.86 -39.84 -10.06
N PRO A 41 58.85 -40.30 -8.77
CA PRO A 41 58.06 -39.72 -7.68
C PRO A 41 58.79 -38.64 -6.87
N LEU A 42 58.08 -37.53 -6.63
CA LEU A 42 58.41 -36.57 -5.57
C LEU A 42 57.65 -36.94 -4.29
N SER A 43 58.38 -36.86 -3.19
CA SER A 43 58.03 -37.15 -1.79
C SER A 43 56.57 -36.82 -1.44
N PRO A 44 55.86 -37.69 -0.69
CA PRO A 44 54.49 -37.40 -0.32
C PRO A 44 54.45 -36.10 0.51
N PRO A 45 53.58 -35.13 0.17
CA PRO A 45 53.30 -34.02 1.07
C PRO A 45 52.76 -34.62 2.37
N GLN A 46 53.27 -34.14 3.50
CA GLN A 46 52.83 -34.54 4.84
C GLN A 46 51.31 -34.59 4.89
N GLN A 47 50.79 -35.81 4.97
CA GLN A 47 49.40 -36.07 5.32
C GLN A 47 49.18 -35.52 6.72
N VAL A 48 48.57 -34.33 6.80
CA VAL A 48 47.91 -33.87 8.02
C VAL A 48 46.81 -34.90 8.29
N PRO A 49 46.70 -35.45 9.51
CA PRO A 49 45.89 -36.65 9.74
C PRO A 49 44.44 -36.39 9.34
N SER A 50 43.95 -37.19 8.40
CA SER A 50 42.53 -37.47 8.28
C SER A 50 42.08 -38.07 9.61
N SER A 51 41.37 -37.30 10.42
CA SER A 51 40.72 -37.82 11.62
C SER A 51 39.55 -38.71 11.18
N GLU A 52 39.83 -39.99 10.96
CA GLU A 52 38.83 -41.03 10.99
C GLU A 52 38.16 -41.02 12.37
N GLY A 53 36.83 -40.82 12.40
CA GLY A 53 36.01 -40.88 13.61
C GLY A 53 35.09 -39.66 13.78
N GLY A 54 33.96 -39.66 13.07
CA GLY A 54 32.85 -38.73 13.32
C GLY A 54 32.34 -38.89 14.75
N GLN A 55 32.76 -38.01 15.65
CA GLN A 55 32.29 -37.97 17.04
C GLN A 55 31.21 -36.91 17.15
N LEU A 56 29.96 -37.35 17.23
CA LEU A 56 28.79 -36.52 17.52
C LEU A 56 29.05 -35.72 18.81
N ARG A 57 29.28 -34.41 18.66
CA ARG A 57 29.53 -33.51 19.78
C ARG A 57 28.19 -33.11 20.39
N HIS A 58 28.03 -33.35 21.69
CA HIS A 58 26.85 -32.90 22.44
C HIS A 58 27.26 -31.89 23.51
N ASN A 59 26.34 -31.01 23.89
CA ASN A 59 26.51 -30.16 25.06
C ASN A 59 26.03 -30.89 26.35
N PRO A 60 26.23 -30.30 27.54
CA PRO A 60 25.77 -30.89 28.81
C PRO A 60 24.25 -31.09 28.95
N LEU A 61 23.44 -30.58 28.00
CA LEU A 61 21.99 -30.74 27.94
C LEU A 61 21.57 -31.78 26.89
N HIS A 62 22.52 -32.57 26.38
CA HIS A 62 22.32 -33.57 25.31
C HIS A 62 21.82 -33.00 23.98
N ILE A 63 22.03 -31.70 23.74
CA ILE A 63 21.76 -31.08 22.45
C ILE A 63 22.96 -31.34 21.53
N GLN A 64 22.69 -31.87 20.35
CA GLN A 64 23.70 -32.09 19.31
C GLN A 64 24.25 -30.74 18.81
N MET A 65 25.57 -30.61 18.80
CA MET A 65 26.31 -29.42 18.38
C MET A 65 26.92 -29.63 16.99
N LEU A 66 27.60 -28.59 16.47
CA LEU A 66 28.39 -28.71 15.24
C LEU A 66 29.38 -29.87 15.31
N SER A 67 29.56 -30.54 14.16
CA SER A 67 30.56 -31.59 14.01
C SER A 67 31.94 -31.10 14.44
N ARG A 68 32.75 -31.99 14.99
CA ARG A 68 34.06 -31.63 15.56
C ARG A 68 34.97 -30.94 14.54
N GLY A 69 35.01 -31.46 13.31
CA GLY A 69 35.81 -30.88 12.23
C GLY A 69 35.39 -29.44 11.86
N LEU A 70 34.09 -29.14 11.88
CA LEU A 70 33.58 -27.80 11.62
C LEU A 70 33.80 -26.86 12.81
N HIS A 71 33.61 -27.37 14.03
CA HIS A 71 33.87 -26.63 15.26
C HIS A 71 35.34 -26.18 15.34
N GLU A 72 36.29 -27.07 15.05
CA GLU A 72 37.72 -26.76 15.06
C GLU A 72 38.10 -25.70 14.00
N GLN A 73 37.42 -25.69 12.85
CA GLN A 73 37.65 -24.68 11.81
C GLN A 73 37.10 -23.29 12.17
N ILE A 74 36.01 -23.22 12.93
CA ILE A 74 35.33 -21.96 13.26
C ILE A 74 35.82 -21.36 14.59
N PHE A 75 35.93 -22.20 15.62
CA PHE A 75 36.18 -21.80 17.00
C PHE A 75 37.56 -22.27 17.52
N GLY A 76 38.29 -23.04 16.73
CA GLY A 76 39.56 -23.63 17.16
C GLY A 76 39.39 -24.82 18.12
N ARG A 77 40.48 -25.19 18.79
CA ARG A 77 40.56 -26.37 19.66
C ARG A 77 40.14 -26.14 21.12
N GLY A 78 39.67 -24.94 21.47
CA GLY A 78 39.25 -24.58 22.82
C GLY A 78 37.78 -24.17 22.86
N GLY A 79 37.00 -24.77 23.75
CA GLY A 79 35.63 -24.34 24.05
C GLY A 79 35.48 -24.12 25.55
N GLU A 80 34.83 -23.02 25.93
CA GLU A 80 34.50 -22.75 27.33
C GLU A 80 33.53 -23.82 27.85
N THR A 81 33.87 -24.45 28.97
CA THR A 81 32.99 -25.40 29.65
C THR A 81 31.99 -24.62 30.51
N PRO A 82 30.67 -24.77 30.30
CA PRO A 82 29.66 -24.09 31.11
C PRO A 82 29.76 -24.48 32.59
N GLY A 83 29.54 -23.54 33.50
CA GLY A 83 29.51 -23.81 34.93
C GLY A 83 28.33 -24.71 35.33
N GLU A 84 28.54 -25.63 36.28
CA GLU A 84 27.56 -26.63 36.71
C GLU A 84 26.23 -26.03 37.18
N ALA A 85 26.28 -24.88 37.86
CA ALA A 85 25.08 -24.18 38.31
C ALA A 85 24.20 -23.70 37.14
N ALA A 86 24.81 -23.27 36.02
CA ALA A 86 24.06 -22.84 34.85
C ALA A 86 23.41 -24.04 34.13
N VAL A 87 24.12 -25.17 34.05
CA VAL A 87 23.59 -26.42 33.52
C VAL A 87 22.38 -26.88 34.34
N ARG A 88 22.50 -26.90 35.68
CA ARG A 88 21.41 -27.31 36.58
C ARG A 88 20.15 -26.46 36.39
N ARG A 89 20.29 -25.13 36.35
CA ARG A 89 19.15 -24.22 36.09
C ARG A 89 18.47 -24.49 34.75
N SER A 90 19.25 -24.81 33.73
CA SER A 90 18.73 -25.11 32.39
C SER A 90 17.97 -26.44 32.39
N VAL A 91 18.49 -27.47 33.08
CA VAL A 91 17.83 -28.76 33.25
C VAL A 91 16.49 -28.61 33.99
N GLU A 92 16.46 -27.89 35.12
CA GLU A 92 15.23 -27.62 35.86
C GLU A 92 14.17 -26.89 35.00
N HIS A 93 14.59 -25.92 34.18
CA HIS A 93 13.69 -25.22 33.26
C HIS A 93 13.12 -26.16 32.20
N LEU A 94 13.97 -26.97 31.56
CA LEU A 94 13.53 -27.96 30.57
C LEU A 94 12.60 -29.03 31.17
N GLN A 95 12.81 -29.41 32.43
CA GLN A 95 11.92 -30.32 33.15
C GLN A 95 10.53 -29.72 33.39
N ARG A 96 10.45 -28.45 33.81
CA ARG A 96 9.15 -27.76 33.99
C ARG A 96 8.34 -27.68 32.70
N HIS A 97 9.01 -27.58 31.55
CA HIS A 97 8.37 -27.54 30.24
C HIS A 97 8.20 -28.93 29.58
N GLY A 98 8.54 -30.02 30.28
CA GLY A 98 8.38 -31.40 29.76
C GLY A 98 9.31 -31.75 28.59
N LEU A 99 10.38 -30.98 28.39
CA LEU A 99 11.34 -31.14 27.28
C LEU A 99 12.59 -31.93 27.67
N TRP A 100 12.87 -32.07 28.97
CA TRP A 100 14.03 -32.82 29.45
C TRP A 100 13.84 -34.33 29.28
N GLY A 101 14.85 -35.02 28.73
CA GLY A 101 14.84 -36.49 28.59
C GLY A 101 14.00 -37.03 27.42
N GLN A 102 13.49 -36.15 26.56
CA GLN A 102 12.80 -36.57 25.33
C GLN A 102 13.79 -37.19 24.33
N PRO A 103 13.41 -38.24 23.58
CA PRO A 103 14.29 -38.87 22.60
C PRO A 103 14.56 -37.90 21.44
N ALA A 104 15.84 -37.58 21.20
CA ALA A 104 16.28 -36.81 20.04
C ALA A 104 16.95 -37.75 19.04
N THR A 105 16.48 -37.77 17.79
CA THR A 105 17.16 -38.51 16.72
C THR A 105 18.42 -37.74 16.30
N PRO A 106 19.62 -38.33 16.40
CA PRO A 106 20.84 -37.65 16.01
C PRO A 106 20.85 -37.41 14.49
N LEU A 107 21.21 -36.19 14.10
CA LEU A 107 21.47 -35.83 12.71
C LEU A 107 22.86 -36.33 12.29
N PRO A 108 23.09 -36.67 11.02
CA PRO A 108 24.41 -37.07 10.55
C PRO A 108 25.42 -35.92 10.65
N ASP A 109 26.68 -36.26 10.94
CA ASP A 109 27.76 -35.28 10.96
C ASP A 109 28.01 -34.69 9.56
N VAL A 110 28.30 -33.39 9.54
CA VAL A 110 28.60 -32.64 8.31
C VAL A 110 30.10 -32.39 8.23
N GLU A 111 30.72 -32.84 7.13
CA GLU A 111 32.12 -32.59 6.82
C GLU A 111 32.25 -31.53 5.73
N LEU A 112 32.40 -30.27 6.14
CA LEU A 112 32.66 -29.14 5.23
C LEU A 112 34.07 -28.60 5.50
N ARG A 113 34.82 -28.36 4.41
CA ARG A 113 36.10 -27.66 4.45
C ARG A 113 35.87 -26.19 4.12
N LEU A 114 35.94 -25.34 5.14
CA LEU A 114 35.79 -23.90 5.01
C LEU A 114 37.13 -23.25 4.61
N PRO A 115 37.09 -22.13 3.87
CA PRO A 115 38.28 -21.32 3.64
C PRO A 115 38.83 -20.75 4.96
N PRO A 116 40.13 -20.42 5.03
CA PRO A 116 40.72 -19.88 6.24
C PRO A 116 40.09 -18.53 6.61
N LEU A 117 39.86 -18.33 7.90
CA LEU A 117 39.34 -17.07 8.42
C LEU A 117 40.44 -15.99 8.37
N TYR A 118 40.08 -14.75 8.00
CA TYR A 118 40.96 -13.58 8.08
C TYR A 118 41.36 -13.19 9.51
N GLY A 119 40.57 -13.55 10.53
CA GLY A 119 40.80 -13.21 11.94
C GLY A 119 40.73 -14.45 12.84
N GLY A 120 41.15 -14.29 14.10
CA GLY A 120 41.18 -15.37 15.10
C GLY A 120 39.82 -15.65 15.76
N SER A 121 38.82 -14.80 15.54
CA SER A 121 37.43 -15.01 15.93
C SER A 121 36.48 -14.66 14.77
N LEU A 122 35.25 -15.13 14.83
CA LEU A 122 34.22 -14.77 13.83
C LEU A 122 33.97 -13.25 13.80
N ASP A 123 33.86 -12.59 14.95
CA ASP A 123 33.70 -11.13 15.01
C ASP A 123 34.88 -10.41 14.33
N GLN A 124 36.12 -10.81 14.62
CA GLN A 124 37.29 -10.22 13.99
C GLN A 124 37.32 -10.49 12.47
N HIS A 125 36.94 -11.69 12.04
CA HIS A 125 36.83 -12.05 10.63
C HIS A 125 35.86 -11.11 9.90
N PHE A 126 34.64 -10.94 10.42
CA PHE A 126 33.62 -10.07 9.82
C PHE A 126 34.02 -8.59 9.84
N ARG A 127 34.69 -8.12 10.90
CA ARG A 127 35.23 -6.74 10.94
C ARG A 127 36.27 -6.52 9.85
N LEU A 128 37.23 -7.44 9.70
CA LEU A 128 38.27 -7.33 8.67
C LEU A 128 37.69 -7.41 7.26
N LEU A 129 36.73 -8.30 7.03
CA LEU A 129 36.04 -8.42 5.75
C LEU A 129 35.31 -7.13 5.39
N ALA A 130 34.51 -6.60 6.32
CA ALA A 130 33.75 -5.38 6.10
C ALA A 130 34.67 -4.16 5.93
N GLN A 131 35.77 -4.07 6.68
CA GLN A 131 36.76 -3.01 6.50
C GLN A 131 37.37 -3.08 5.10
N LYS A 132 37.81 -4.25 4.63
CA LYS A 132 38.36 -4.40 3.29
C LYS A 132 37.37 -3.99 2.19
N GLN A 133 36.07 -4.26 2.37
CA GLN A 133 35.03 -3.92 1.41
C GLN A 133 34.66 -2.42 1.43
N SER A 134 34.55 -1.82 2.61
CA SER A 134 34.02 -0.46 2.79
C SER A 134 35.08 0.64 2.84
N LEU A 135 36.34 0.33 3.17
CA LEU A 135 37.43 1.30 3.32
C LEU A 135 37.59 2.24 2.11
N PRO A 136 37.63 1.78 0.84
CA PRO A 136 37.83 2.70 -0.29
C PRO A 136 36.69 3.72 -0.43
N TYR A 137 35.46 3.32 -0.11
CA TYR A 137 34.30 4.20 -0.11
C TYR A 137 34.29 5.14 1.10
N LEU A 138 34.75 4.68 2.26
CA LEU A 138 34.95 5.53 3.43
C LEU A 138 36.02 6.60 3.20
N GLU A 139 37.11 6.27 2.52
CA GLU A 139 38.13 7.25 2.13
C GLU A 139 37.54 8.28 1.17
N ALA A 140 36.76 7.85 0.17
CA ALA A 140 36.06 8.74 -0.75
C ALA A 140 35.06 9.65 0.00
N ALA A 141 34.28 9.09 0.92
CA ALA A 141 33.34 9.83 1.77
C ALA A 141 34.05 10.87 2.64
N ASN A 142 35.17 10.51 3.27
CA ASN A 142 35.96 11.41 4.09
C ASN A 142 36.59 12.54 3.27
N SER A 143 37.03 12.25 2.04
CA SER A 143 37.53 13.28 1.12
C SER A 143 36.43 14.29 0.78
N LEU A 144 35.18 13.84 0.63
CA LEU A 144 34.04 14.71 0.38
C LEU A 144 33.67 15.53 1.64
N LEU A 145 33.71 14.92 2.83
CA LEU A 145 33.45 15.60 4.11
C LEU A 145 34.42 16.74 4.41
N GLN A 146 35.69 16.57 4.07
CA GLN A 146 36.76 17.53 4.36
C GLN A 146 36.93 18.60 3.27
N ALA A 147 36.23 18.46 2.14
CA ALA A 147 36.35 19.37 1.02
C ALA A 147 35.73 20.75 1.33
N GLN A 148 36.37 21.80 0.83
CA GLN A 148 35.72 23.11 0.69
C GLN A 148 35.08 23.13 -0.69
N LEU A 149 33.76 23.12 -0.73
CA LEU A 149 33.03 23.05 -1.99
C LEU A 149 33.22 24.31 -2.84
N PRO A 150 33.26 24.17 -4.18
CA PRO A 150 33.33 25.30 -5.08
C PRO A 150 32.06 26.16 -5.01
N PRO A 151 32.17 27.47 -5.30
CA PRO A 151 30.99 28.34 -5.38
C PRO A 151 30.05 27.86 -6.48
N GLN A 152 28.75 28.00 -6.24
CA GLN A 152 27.72 27.65 -7.21
C GLN A 152 27.85 28.53 -8.48
N PRO A 153 27.72 27.96 -9.69
CA PRO A 153 27.75 28.75 -10.91
C PRO A 153 26.55 29.71 -10.98
N PRO A 154 26.73 30.93 -11.52
CA PRO A 154 25.65 31.92 -11.62
C PRO A 154 24.62 31.60 -12.72
N SER A 155 24.98 30.75 -13.68
CA SER A 155 24.11 30.33 -14.79
C SER A 155 24.49 28.93 -15.26
N TRP A 156 23.49 28.15 -15.64
CA TRP A 156 23.67 26.77 -16.09
C TRP A 156 23.68 26.68 -17.62
N ALA A 157 24.55 25.85 -18.16
CA ALA A 157 24.70 25.64 -19.60
C ALA A 157 23.55 24.79 -20.17
N TRP A 158 22.92 25.29 -21.24
CA TRP A 158 21.95 24.54 -22.04
C TRP A 158 22.67 23.70 -23.09
N ALA A 159 23.21 22.55 -22.68
CA ALA A 159 23.97 21.65 -23.56
C ALA A 159 23.71 20.18 -23.22
N GLU A 160 23.60 19.33 -24.23
CA GLU A 160 23.41 17.89 -24.06
C GLU A 160 24.61 17.25 -23.33
N GLY A 161 24.32 16.36 -22.39
CA GLY A 161 25.33 15.63 -21.64
C GLY A 161 25.89 16.43 -20.46
N TRP A 162 27.08 16.05 -19.99
CA TRP A 162 27.69 16.65 -18.81
C TRP A 162 28.44 17.94 -19.13
N THR A 163 28.22 18.96 -18.31
CA THR A 163 29.02 20.20 -18.27
C THR A 163 29.62 20.35 -16.87
N ARG A 164 30.93 20.58 -16.80
CA ARG A 164 31.70 20.84 -15.59
C ARG A 164 31.84 22.35 -15.38
N TYR A 165 31.62 22.80 -14.15
CA TYR A 165 31.81 24.19 -13.72
C TYR A 165 32.94 24.28 -12.70
N GLY A 166 34.05 24.90 -13.10
CA GLY A 166 35.20 25.09 -12.23
C GLY A 166 35.06 26.30 -11.30
N PRO A 167 35.93 26.44 -10.29
CA PRO A 167 35.89 27.55 -9.33
C PRO A 167 36.03 28.94 -9.96
N ALA A 168 36.65 29.03 -11.14
CA ALA A 168 36.81 30.27 -11.90
C ALA A 168 35.57 30.61 -12.78
N GLY A 169 34.51 29.81 -12.74
CA GLY A 169 33.29 30.00 -13.54
C GLY A 169 33.39 29.44 -14.97
N GLU A 170 34.42 28.65 -15.28
CA GLU A 170 34.55 27.97 -16.57
C GLU A 170 33.50 26.88 -16.75
N ALA A 171 32.78 26.88 -17.88
CA ALA A 171 31.84 25.82 -18.25
C ALA A 171 32.44 24.98 -19.38
N VAL A 172 32.80 23.73 -19.09
CA VAL A 172 33.47 22.83 -20.05
C VAL A 172 32.65 21.55 -20.22
N PRO A 173 32.31 21.15 -21.46
CA PRO A 173 31.66 19.88 -21.69
C PRO A 173 32.60 18.72 -21.35
N VAL A 174 32.13 17.77 -20.57
CA VAL A 174 32.88 16.57 -20.16
C VAL A 174 32.07 15.32 -20.49
N ALA A 175 32.74 14.16 -20.61
CA ALA A 175 32.03 12.91 -20.91
C ALA A 175 31.35 12.32 -19.66
N ILE A 176 32.03 12.43 -18.52
CA ILE A 176 31.62 11.94 -17.19
C ILE A 176 32.34 12.78 -16.11
N PRO A 177 31.85 12.82 -14.86
CA PRO A 177 32.60 13.34 -13.73
C PRO A 177 33.88 12.52 -13.46
N GLU A 178 34.99 13.17 -13.14
CA GLU A 178 36.29 12.50 -12.94
C GLU A 178 36.57 12.14 -11.47
N GLU A 179 35.84 12.74 -10.54
CA GLU A 179 36.08 12.58 -9.11
C GLU A 179 35.63 11.22 -8.56
N ARG A 180 36.24 10.82 -7.44
CA ARG A 180 35.93 9.57 -6.74
C ARG A 180 34.65 9.65 -5.89
N ALA A 181 34.24 10.85 -5.50
CA ALA A 181 33.10 11.08 -4.62
C ALA A 181 32.30 12.29 -5.12
N LEU A 182 30.98 12.13 -5.21
CA LEU A 182 30.06 13.19 -5.63
C LEU A 182 28.72 13.08 -4.91
N VAL A 183 28.08 14.22 -4.67
CA VAL A 183 26.66 14.27 -4.29
C VAL A 183 25.85 14.49 -5.57
N PHE A 184 24.76 13.76 -5.74
CA PHE A 184 24.03 13.67 -7.01
C PHE A 184 22.53 13.58 -6.78
N ASP A 185 21.79 14.23 -7.67
CA ASP A 185 20.33 14.22 -7.72
C ASP A 185 19.85 14.28 -9.19
N VAL A 186 18.76 13.58 -9.51
CA VAL A 186 18.16 13.53 -10.85
C VAL A 186 16.69 13.93 -10.83
N GLU A 187 16.30 14.71 -11.84
CA GLU A 187 14.91 15.10 -12.07
C GLU A 187 14.35 14.50 -13.35
N VAL A 188 13.07 14.11 -13.27
CA VAL A 188 12.34 13.36 -14.31
C VAL A 188 11.00 14.02 -14.58
N CYS A 189 10.72 14.35 -15.83
CA CYS A 189 9.40 14.81 -16.27
C CYS A 189 8.40 13.64 -16.35
N LEU A 190 7.61 13.44 -15.30
CA LEU A 190 6.70 12.28 -15.19
C LEU A 190 5.56 12.29 -16.20
N ALA A 191 5.18 13.46 -16.73
CA ALA A 191 4.18 13.58 -17.78
C ALA A 191 4.64 12.97 -19.12
N GLU A 192 5.95 12.95 -19.36
CA GLU A 192 6.57 12.55 -20.62
C GLU A 192 7.23 11.16 -20.55
N GLY A 193 7.37 10.59 -19.35
CA GLY A 193 7.84 9.22 -19.11
C GLY A 193 8.81 9.10 -17.94
N THR A 194 9.60 8.02 -17.93
CA THR A 194 10.55 7.70 -16.85
C THR A 194 12.01 7.95 -17.23
N CYS A 195 12.26 8.78 -18.24
CA CYS A 195 13.63 9.07 -18.69
C CYS A 195 14.20 10.27 -17.94
N PRO A 196 15.50 10.24 -17.58
CA PRO A 196 16.12 11.35 -16.87
C PRO A 196 16.07 12.62 -17.73
N THR A 197 15.72 13.74 -17.11
CA THR A 197 15.55 15.04 -17.78
C THR A 197 16.72 15.95 -17.45
N LEU A 198 17.00 16.14 -16.16
CA LEU A 198 18.09 16.95 -15.64
C LEU A 198 18.80 16.20 -14.52
N ALA A 199 20.08 16.47 -14.32
CA ALA A 199 20.77 16.05 -13.12
C ALA A 199 21.81 17.09 -12.71
N VAL A 200 22.02 17.20 -11.40
CA VAL A 200 23.07 18.04 -10.84
C VAL A 200 23.96 17.18 -9.97
N ALA A 201 25.27 17.44 -10.05
CA ALA A 201 26.22 16.84 -9.14
C ALA A 201 27.20 17.88 -8.60
N ILE A 202 27.70 17.61 -7.40
CA ILE A 202 28.78 18.40 -6.81
C ILE A 202 29.87 17.46 -6.32
N SER A 203 31.11 17.86 -6.57
CA SER A 203 32.32 17.17 -6.14
C SER A 203 33.19 18.09 -5.30
N PRO A 204 34.29 17.59 -4.70
CA PRO A 204 35.28 18.44 -4.05
C PRO A 204 35.91 19.51 -4.95
N SER A 205 35.88 19.35 -6.28
CA SER A 205 36.62 20.20 -7.22
C SER A 205 35.73 21.11 -8.08
N ALA A 206 34.53 20.64 -8.43
CA ALA A 206 33.66 21.29 -9.41
C ALA A 206 32.18 20.94 -9.20
N TRP A 207 31.31 21.80 -9.75
CA TRP A 207 29.90 21.50 -9.99
C TRP A 207 29.73 20.84 -11.36
N TYR A 208 28.65 20.08 -11.50
CA TYR A 208 28.29 19.40 -12.74
C TYR A 208 26.79 19.54 -13.01
N SER A 209 26.44 19.75 -14.27
CA SER A 209 25.06 19.64 -14.75
C SER A 209 24.99 18.64 -15.89
N TRP A 210 23.93 17.85 -15.93
CA TRP A 210 23.62 16.98 -17.06
C TRP A 210 22.26 17.36 -17.64
N CYS A 211 22.21 17.59 -18.96
CA CYS A 211 20.94 17.76 -19.66
C CYS A 211 20.69 16.58 -20.60
N SER A 212 19.46 16.07 -20.55
CA SER A 212 19.00 15.06 -21.49
C SER A 212 18.94 15.61 -22.90
N ARG A 213 19.29 14.77 -23.87
CA ARG A 213 19.09 15.07 -25.29
C ARG A 213 17.65 15.47 -25.61
N ARG A 214 16.68 14.87 -24.90
CA ARG A 214 15.24 15.13 -25.04
C ARG A 214 14.85 16.55 -24.64
N LEU A 215 15.55 17.11 -23.66
CA LEU A 215 15.29 18.46 -23.20
C LEU A 215 15.77 19.47 -24.25
N VAL A 216 16.95 19.24 -24.82
CA VAL A 216 17.63 20.16 -25.76
C VAL A 216 17.07 20.06 -27.19
N GLU A 217 16.69 18.87 -27.65
CA GLU A 217 16.23 18.63 -29.02
C GLU A 217 14.69 18.79 -29.15
N GLU A 218 14.23 19.70 -30.03
CA GLU A 218 12.80 20.00 -30.18
C GLU A 218 11.99 18.86 -30.84
N ARG A 219 12.63 18.06 -31.70
CA ARG A 219 12.00 16.99 -32.49
C ARG A 219 12.51 15.61 -32.11
N TYR A 220 12.52 15.29 -30.81
CA TYR A 220 12.94 13.97 -30.36
C TYR A 220 11.79 12.95 -30.51
N SER A 221 12.03 11.86 -31.25
CA SER A 221 11.07 10.77 -31.41
C SER A 221 11.22 9.73 -30.29
N TRP A 222 10.09 9.38 -29.68
CA TRP A 222 9.99 8.43 -28.58
C TRP A 222 10.31 6.99 -29.02
N THR A 223 11.12 6.30 -28.23
CA THR A 223 11.06 4.84 -28.12
C THR A 223 10.35 4.49 -26.82
N SER A 224 9.32 3.63 -26.90
CA SER A 224 8.59 3.13 -25.72
C SER A 224 9.47 2.28 -24.79
N GLN A 225 10.58 1.77 -25.31
CA GLN A 225 11.54 0.95 -24.58
C GLN A 225 12.75 1.78 -24.18
N LEU A 226 12.97 1.90 -22.88
CA LEU A 226 14.18 2.50 -22.30
C LEU A 226 15.39 1.62 -22.61
N SER A 227 16.45 2.25 -23.10
CA SER A 227 17.73 1.63 -23.33
C SER A 227 18.80 2.26 -22.44
N PRO A 228 19.94 1.60 -22.21
CA PRO A 228 21.08 2.23 -21.53
C PRO A 228 21.60 3.51 -22.21
N ALA A 229 21.26 3.76 -23.48
CA ALA A 229 21.66 5.00 -24.17
C ALA A 229 20.87 6.23 -23.69
N ASP A 230 19.68 6.03 -23.12
CA ASP A 230 18.82 7.10 -22.58
C ASP A 230 19.18 7.49 -21.13
N LEU A 231 20.13 6.78 -20.51
CA LEU A 231 20.50 6.92 -19.10
C LEU A 231 21.77 7.76 -18.90
N ILE A 232 21.95 8.27 -17.69
CA ILE A 232 23.06 9.16 -17.33
C ILE A 232 24.34 8.35 -17.17
N PRO A 233 25.43 8.66 -17.92
CA PRO A 233 26.72 8.01 -17.74
C PRO A 233 27.49 8.63 -16.57
N LEU A 234 28.02 7.83 -15.63
CA LEU A 234 28.88 8.32 -14.56
C LEU A 234 30.28 7.71 -14.52
N GLU A 235 30.45 6.44 -14.92
CA GLU A 235 31.77 5.79 -14.86
C GLU A 235 32.45 5.66 -16.24
N VAL A 236 31.67 5.55 -17.33
CA VAL A 236 32.20 5.20 -18.65
C VAL A 236 31.80 6.25 -19.69
N PRO A 237 32.72 6.74 -20.54
CA PRO A 237 32.32 7.54 -21.69
C PRO A 237 31.57 6.70 -22.74
N ALA A 238 30.56 7.28 -23.40
CA ALA A 238 29.79 6.58 -24.46
C ALA A 238 30.66 6.07 -25.64
N SER A 239 31.78 6.74 -25.91
CA SER A 239 32.74 6.45 -26.99
C SER A 239 33.73 5.32 -26.67
N ALA A 240 33.77 4.84 -25.42
CA ALA A 240 34.80 3.93 -24.95
C ALA A 240 34.35 2.47 -25.14
N GLY A 241 34.57 1.91 -26.34
CA GLY A 241 34.15 0.54 -26.70
C GLY A 241 34.70 -0.58 -25.79
N GLY A 242 33.91 -1.66 -25.66
CA GLY A 242 34.33 -2.98 -25.18
C GLY A 242 34.62 -3.12 -23.66
N PRO A 243 33.98 -4.05 -22.92
CA PRO A 243 34.18 -4.22 -21.48
C PRO A 243 35.50 -4.89 -21.06
N THR A 244 36.33 -5.35 -22.00
CA THR A 244 37.25 -6.47 -21.75
C THR A 244 38.58 -6.12 -21.07
N ARG A 245 38.87 -4.85 -20.73
CA ARG A 245 40.18 -4.49 -20.16
C ARG A 245 40.25 -3.15 -19.41
N ARG A 246 39.34 -2.89 -18.47
CA ARG A 246 39.39 -1.64 -17.66
C ARG A 246 39.52 -1.91 -16.17
N SER A 247 40.41 -1.14 -15.54
CA SER A 247 40.51 -1.02 -14.08
C SER A 247 39.36 -0.12 -13.62
N TRP A 248 38.27 -0.74 -13.19
CA TRP A 248 37.18 -0.02 -12.52
C TRP A 248 37.72 0.66 -11.26
N GLN A 249 37.53 1.97 -11.15
CA GLN A 249 37.85 2.72 -9.93
C GLN A 249 36.66 2.63 -8.97
N GLU A 250 36.95 2.61 -7.67
CA GLU A 250 35.91 2.64 -6.63
C GLU A 250 35.41 4.07 -6.47
N GLN A 251 34.13 4.28 -6.79
CA GLN A 251 33.47 5.57 -6.74
C GLN A 251 32.30 5.55 -5.75
N LEU A 252 32.08 6.69 -5.10
CA LEU A 252 30.99 6.88 -4.15
C LEU A 252 30.06 7.98 -4.63
N VAL A 253 28.76 7.67 -4.66
CA VAL A 253 27.71 8.65 -4.90
C VAL A 253 26.88 8.81 -3.64
N VAL A 254 26.68 10.05 -3.20
CA VAL A 254 25.81 10.39 -2.08
C VAL A 254 24.53 11.03 -2.63
N GLY A 255 23.38 10.62 -2.13
CA GLY A 255 22.10 11.21 -2.51
C GLY A 255 21.09 11.18 -1.38
N HIS A 256 19.91 11.73 -1.61
CA HIS A 256 18.77 11.64 -0.70
C HIS A 256 17.66 10.85 -1.38
N ASN A 257 17.29 9.69 -0.83
CA ASN A 257 16.49 8.68 -1.54
C ASN A 257 17.19 8.20 -2.84
N VAL A 258 18.51 8.00 -2.73
CA VAL A 258 19.43 7.75 -3.86
C VAL A 258 19.06 6.57 -4.75
N CYS A 259 18.22 5.64 -4.27
CA CYS A 259 17.74 4.52 -5.08
C CYS A 259 16.94 4.98 -6.32
N PHE A 260 16.23 6.12 -6.20
CA PHE A 260 15.53 6.72 -7.34
C PHE A 260 16.55 7.25 -8.36
N ASP A 261 17.55 7.99 -7.91
CA ASP A 261 18.62 8.54 -8.75
C ASP A 261 19.44 7.45 -9.42
N ARG A 262 19.78 6.42 -8.63
CA ARG A 262 20.54 5.25 -9.05
C ARG A 262 19.92 4.57 -10.26
N ALA A 263 18.59 4.46 -10.29
CA ALA A 263 17.89 3.81 -11.39
C ALA A 263 18.10 4.54 -12.73
N HIS A 264 18.48 5.82 -12.72
CA HIS A 264 18.73 6.59 -13.93
C HIS A 264 20.20 6.60 -14.38
N ILE A 265 21.08 5.87 -13.67
CA ILE A 265 22.50 5.76 -13.97
C ILE A 265 22.75 4.54 -14.86
N ARG A 266 23.40 4.78 -15.99
CA ARG A 266 23.62 3.78 -17.04
C ARG A 266 24.42 2.57 -16.56
N GLU A 267 25.51 2.79 -15.83
CA GLU A 267 26.43 1.72 -15.44
C GLU A 267 25.84 0.73 -14.43
N GLN A 268 24.74 1.09 -13.77
CA GLN A 268 24.02 0.20 -12.85
C GLN A 268 23.33 -0.97 -13.54
N TYR A 269 23.16 -0.90 -14.87
CA TYR A 269 22.58 -1.96 -15.68
C TYR A 269 23.63 -2.82 -16.41
N LEU A 270 24.93 -2.59 -16.16
CA LEU A 270 25.99 -3.41 -16.73
C LEU A 270 26.06 -4.76 -16.01
N ILE A 271 25.99 -5.85 -16.77
CA ILE A 271 26.00 -7.23 -16.25
C ILE A 271 27.30 -7.57 -15.49
N GLN A 272 28.41 -6.93 -15.85
CA GLN A 272 29.70 -7.13 -15.19
C GLN A 272 29.74 -6.51 -13.78
N GLY A 273 28.78 -5.65 -13.45
CA GLY A 273 28.74 -4.87 -12.24
C GLY A 273 29.68 -3.66 -12.28
N SER A 274 29.28 -2.59 -11.62
CA SER A 274 30.09 -1.40 -11.36
C SER A 274 30.79 -1.48 -10.01
N ARG A 275 31.86 -0.70 -9.85
CA ARG A 275 32.50 -0.45 -8.54
C ARG A 275 32.01 0.85 -7.91
N MET A 276 30.95 1.44 -8.45
CA MET A 276 30.20 2.50 -7.81
C MET A 276 29.36 1.95 -6.65
N ARG A 277 29.33 2.69 -5.55
CA ARG A 277 28.41 2.45 -4.43
C ARG A 277 27.69 3.74 -4.07
N PHE A 278 26.52 3.58 -3.44
CA PHE A 278 25.63 4.68 -3.10
C PHE A 278 25.48 4.77 -1.58
N LEU A 279 25.53 6.00 -1.07
CA LEU A 279 25.16 6.33 0.30
C LEU A 279 23.92 7.19 0.29
N ASP A 280 22.91 6.73 1.01
CA ASP A 280 21.62 7.38 1.11
C ASP A 280 21.47 8.12 2.44
N THR A 281 21.37 9.45 2.38
CA THR A 281 21.14 10.29 3.56
C THR A 281 19.76 10.05 4.17
N MET A 282 18.77 9.62 3.39
CA MET A 282 17.46 9.23 3.92
C MET A 282 17.58 7.96 4.79
N SER A 283 18.27 6.93 4.30
CA SER A 283 18.51 5.68 5.05
C SER A 283 19.38 5.91 6.30
N MET A 284 20.42 6.75 6.22
CA MET A 284 21.22 7.11 7.40
C MET A 284 20.38 7.87 8.44
N HIS A 285 19.56 8.82 8.01
CA HIS A 285 18.61 9.50 8.91
C HIS A 285 17.71 8.49 9.63
N MET A 286 17.14 7.53 8.90
CA MET A 286 16.27 6.51 9.50
C MET A 286 16.99 5.69 10.58
N ALA A 287 18.28 5.42 10.41
CA ALA A 287 19.09 4.71 11.40
C ALA A 287 19.47 5.57 12.63
N ILE A 288 19.63 6.89 12.45
CA ILE A 288 20.06 7.81 13.52
C ILE A 288 18.85 8.36 14.31
N SER A 289 17.87 8.93 13.61
CA SER A 289 16.76 9.73 14.16
C SER A 289 15.42 9.43 13.49
N GLY A 290 15.26 8.22 12.92
CA GLY A 290 14.01 7.80 12.30
C GLY A 290 12.86 7.61 13.29
N LEU A 291 11.64 7.83 12.81
CA LEU A 291 10.41 7.62 13.59
C LEU A 291 9.76 6.29 13.27
N SER A 292 9.23 5.60 14.29
CA SER A 292 8.34 4.46 14.09
C SER A 292 7.02 4.88 13.41
N GLY A 293 6.27 3.92 12.88
CA GLY A 293 5.00 4.20 12.19
C GLY A 293 4.01 4.98 13.07
N PHE A 294 3.88 4.60 14.34
CA PHE A 294 3.02 5.28 15.30
C PHE A 294 3.54 6.69 15.65
N GLN A 295 4.83 6.80 15.97
CA GLN A 295 5.46 8.10 16.27
C GLN A 295 5.34 9.08 15.12
N ARG A 296 5.44 8.61 13.87
CA ARG A 296 5.26 9.46 12.68
C ARG A 296 3.86 10.06 12.61
N SER A 297 2.81 9.28 12.91
CA SER A 297 1.43 9.76 12.95
C SER A 297 1.24 10.85 14.01
N LEU A 298 1.77 10.62 15.21
CA LEU A 298 1.75 11.61 16.29
C LEU A 298 2.53 12.88 15.93
N TRP A 299 3.72 12.72 15.34
CA TRP A 299 4.55 13.85 14.92
C TRP A 299 3.86 14.73 13.86
N MET A 300 3.19 14.11 12.89
CA MET A 300 2.40 14.82 11.89
C MET A 300 1.22 15.56 12.51
N ALA A 301 0.49 14.92 13.43
CA ALA A 301 -0.62 15.55 14.14
C ALA A 301 -0.15 16.76 14.97
N ALA A 302 0.95 16.62 15.72
CA ALA A 302 1.54 17.68 16.51
C ALA A 302 2.02 18.86 15.65
N LYS A 303 2.67 18.59 14.50
CA LYS A 303 3.12 19.64 13.56
C LYS A 303 1.95 20.39 12.94
N GLN A 304 0.85 19.71 12.59
CA GLN A 304 -0.37 20.35 12.10
C GLN A 304 -1.05 21.20 13.18
N GLY A 305 -1.06 20.74 14.43
CA GLY A 305 -1.54 21.52 15.58
C GLY A 305 -0.72 22.80 15.81
N LYS A 306 0.62 22.70 15.76
CA LYS A 306 1.53 23.86 15.86
C LYS A 306 1.31 24.88 14.73
N ARG A 307 1.08 24.44 13.49
CA ARG A 307 0.75 25.32 12.34
C ARG A 307 -0.59 26.05 12.51
N LYS A 308 -1.62 25.37 13.02
CA LYS A 308 -2.92 26.00 13.31
C LYS A 308 -2.83 27.02 14.45
N ALA A 309 -2.04 26.74 15.48
CA ALA A 309 -1.77 27.69 16.56
C ALA A 309 -0.99 28.93 16.07
N GLN A 310 0.02 28.76 15.21
CA GLN A 310 0.80 29.89 14.66
C GLN A 310 -0.02 30.83 13.77
N HIS A 311 -1.04 30.34 13.05
CA HIS A 311 -1.96 31.20 12.30
C HIS A 311 -2.99 31.92 13.19
N ALA A 312 -3.25 31.44 14.41
CA ALA A 312 -4.21 32.05 15.33
C ALA A 312 -3.61 33.14 16.24
N THR A 313 -2.28 33.26 16.34
CA THR A 313 -1.63 34.20 17.27
C THR A 313 -0.78 35.26 16.57
N GLN A 314 -1.43 36.23 15.92
CA GLN A 314 -0.91 37.61 15.79
C GLN A 314 -1.53 38.58 16.80
N ARG A 315 -2.23 38.09 17.82
CA ARG A 315 -2.73 38.92 18.94
C ARG A 315 -2.57 38.17 20.26
N GLY A 316 -1.74 38.69 21.16
CA GLY A 316 -1.74 38.31 22.57
C GLY A 316 -0.42 37.74 23.12
N GLN A 317 0.39 38.66 23.64
CA GLN A 317 1.25 38.58 24.84
C GLN A 317 1.99 37.27 25.21
N LYS A 318 3.31 37.38 25.28
CA LYS A 318 4.23 36.41 25.93
C LYS A 318 4.02 36.41 27.45
N ALA A 319 3.71 35.25 28.03
CA ALA A 319 3.82 35.02 29.47
C ALA A 319 5.28 34.65 29.87
N PRO A 320 5.73 35.00 31.08
CA PRO A 320 7.13 34.86 31.48
C PRO A 320 7.50 33.42 31.85
N ARG A 321 8.67 32.98 31.38
CA ARG A 321 9.31 31.72 31.75
C ARG A 321 9.67 31.72 33.24
N LYS A 322 9.05 30.85 34.05
CA LYS A 322 9.60 30.44 35.34
C LYS A 322 10.68 29.38 35.11
N ALA A 323 11.84 29.60 35.74
CA ALA A 323 13.00 28.73 35.72
C ALA A 323 12.85 27.56 36.71
N GLY A 324 13.35 26.37 36.34
CA GLY A 324 13.58 25.26 37.26
C GLY A 324 13.67 23.87 36.61
N GLY A 325 14.85 23.49 36.10
CA GLY A 325 15.21 22.11 35.70
C GLY A 325 14.78 21.66 34.29
N PRO A 326 15.51 20.75 33.60
CA PRO A 326 15.05 20.18 32.34
C PRO A 326 13.94 19.17 32.63
N ALA A 327 12.71 19.65 32.77
CA ALA A 327 11.54 18.79 32.73
C ALA A 327 11.41 18.30 31.29
N ILE A 328 11.81 17.05 31.06
CA ILE A 328 11.62 16.41 29.76
C ILE A 328 10.09 16.29 29.57
N SER A 329 9.50 17.08 28.68
CA SER A 329 8.08 16.96 28.34
C SER A 329 7.86 15.62 27.63
N SER A 330 6.69 15.00 27.77
CA SER A 330 6.36 13.73 27.09
C SER A 330 6.45 13.81 25.55
N TRP A 331 6.58 15.03 25.02
CA TRP A 331 6.70 15.35 23.60
C TRP A 331 8.10 15.77 23.13
N ASP A 332 9.12 15.79 24.00
CA ASP A 332 10.47 16.29 23.65
C ASP A 332 11.16 15.46 22.56
N TRP A 333 10.75 14.20 22.39
CA TRP A 333 11.25 13.34 21.31
C TRP A 333 10.86 13.84 19.92
N LEU A 334 9.82 14.70 19.80
CA LEU A 334 9.40 15.29 18.52
C LEU A 334 10.48 16.18 17.89
N ASP A 335 11.33 16.77 18.72
CA ASP A 335 12.39 17.69 18.28
C ASP A 335 13.72 16.95 18.00
N ILE A 336 13.79 15.65 18.31
CA ILE A 336 14.98 14.79 18.13
C ILE A 336 14.88 13.97 16.83
N GLY A 337 13.67 13.75 16.31
CA GLY A 337 13.41 13.01 15.09
C GLY A 337 12.57 13.80 14.09
N SER A 338 12.59 13.37 12.84
CA SER A 338 11.77 13.96 11.79
C SER A 338 11.27 12.91 10.80
N VAL A 339 10.50 13.36 9.82
CA VAL A 339 10.08 12.52 8.70
C VAL A 339 11.14 12.54 7.61
N ASN A 340 11.07 11.54 6.74
CA ASN A 340 12.17 11.19 5.86
C ASN A 340 12.39 12.11 4.64
N ASN A 341 11.65 13.20 4.47
CA ASN A 341 11.85 14.07 3.30
C ASN A 341 13.00 15.05 3.52
N LEU A 342 13.72 15.40 2.44
CA LEU A 342 14.94 16.23 2.52
C LEU A 342 14.72 17.53 3.30
N ALA A 343 13.62 18.24 3.06
CA ALA A 343 13.33 19.49 3.76
C ALA A 343 13.21 19.34 5.28
N ASP A 344 12.54 18.29 5.76
CA ASP A 344 12.37 18.02 7.19
C ASP A 344 13.64 17.42 7.82
N VAL A 345 14.46 16.71 7.04
CA VAL A 345 15.77 16.18 7.45
C VAL A 345 16.81 17.31 7.54
N HIS A 346 16.89 18.17 6.54
CA HIS A 346 17.74 19.35 6.51
C HIS A 346 17.40 20.30 7.67
N GLY A 347 16.10 20.56 7.88
CA GLY A 347 15.63 21.36 9.01
C GLY A 347 15.99 20.78 10.40
N LEU A 348 16.13 19.46 10.52
CA LEU A 348 16.53 18.80 11.77
C LEU A 348 18.04 18.91 12.04
N TYR A 349 18.90 18.62 11.05
CA TYR A 349 20.34 18.52 11.25
C TYR A 349 21.10 19.84 11.04
N VAL A 350 20.68 20.63 10.05
CA VAL A 350 21.36 21.87 9.64
C VAL A 350 20.59 23.08 10.16
N GLY A 351 19.26 23.03 10.06
CA GLY A 351 18.39 24.17 10.30
C GLY A 351 18.46 25.20 9.16
N GLY A 352 17.72 26.30 9.28
CA GLY A 352 17.68 27.36 8.26
C GLY A 352 16.30 27.54 7.60
N PRO A 353 16.23 28.32 6.51
CA PRO A 353 14.98 28.52 5.77
C PRO A 353 14.49 27.19 5.16
N PRO A 354 13.17 26.95 5.11
CA PRO A 354 12.64 25.74 4.50
C PRO A 354 13.00 25.66 3.01
N LEU A 355 13.41 24.48 2.54
CA LEU A 355 13.59 24.21 1.12
C LEU A 355 12.26 24.40 0.38
N GLU A 356 12.31 25.10 -0.75
CA GLU A 356 11.14 25.39 -1.58
C GLU A 356 10.65 24.12 -2.27
N LYS A 357 9.34 23.84 -2.22
CA LYS A 357 8.76 22.62 -2.78
C LYS A 357 8.04 22.82 -4.11
N GLU A 358 7.82 24.08 -4.49
CA GLU A 358 6.98 24.44 -5.63
C GLU A 358 7.61 24.14 -6.99
N PRO A 359 8.93 24.37 -7.23
CA PRO A 359 9.53 24.07 -8.54
C PRO A 359 9.44 22.59 -8.92
N ARG A 360 9.46 21.68 -7.93
CA ARG A 360 9.32 20.23 -8.12
C ARG A 360 8.00 19.82 -8.78
N GLU A 361 6.92 20.56 -8.55
CA GLU A 361 5.61 20.23 -9.14
C GLU A 361 5.63 20.34 -10.68
N LEU A 362 6.53 21.15 -11.26
CA LEU A 362 6.72 21.22 -12.71
C LEU A 362 7.26 19.91 -13.30
N PHE A 363 8.15 19.20 -12.60
CA PHE A 363 8.59 17.86 -13.03
C PHE A 363 7.50 16.80 -12.90
N VAL A 364 6.59 16.96 -11.93
CA VAL A 364 5.53 15.98 -11.65
C VAL A 364 4.31 16.17 -12.56
N LYS A 365 3.90 17.41 -12.81
CA LYS A 365 2.65 17.74 -13.52
C LYS A 365 2.85 18.56 -14.79
N GLY A 366 4.00 19.22 -14.93
CA GLY A 366 4.32 20.04 -16.10
C GLY A 366 4.75 19.22 -17.31
N SER A 367 4.79 19.89 -18.46
CA SER A 367 5.25 19.34 -19.73
C SER A 367 6.74 19.62 -19.96
N MET A 368 7.35 18.93 -20.93
CA MET A 368 8.75 19.21 -21.32
C MET A 368 8.94 20.68 -21.76
N LYS A 369 7.90 21.30 -22.31
CA LYS A 369 7.93 22.71 -22.71
C LYS A 369 8.05 23.64 -21.51
N ASP A 370 7.29 23.36 -20.44
CA ASP A 370 7.33 24.17 -19.22
C ASP A 370 8.72 24.09 -18.56
N ILE A 371 9.38 22.93 -18.63
CA ILE A 371 10.75 22.73 -18.14
C ILE A 371 11.75 23.54 -18.98
N ARG A 372 11.59 23.58 -20.31
CA ARG A 372 12.43 24.38 -21.20
C ARG A 372 12.31 25.88 -20.89
N GLU A 373 11.10 26.37 -20.63
CA GLU A 373 10.85 27.78 -20.34
C GLU A 373 11.41 28.22 -18.97
N ASN A 374 11.40 27.33 -17.98
CA ASN A 374 11.85 27.61 -16.61
C ASN A 374 13.21 26.97 -16.26
N PHE A 375 14.04 26.67 -17.26
CA PHE A 375 15.26 25.87 -17.08
C PHE A 375 16.21 26.38 -16.00
N GLN A 376 16.52 27.68 -15.99
CA GLN A 376 17.51 28.23 -15.03
C GLN A 376 17.00 28.12 -13.59
N ASP A 377 15.72 28.40 -13.36
CA ASP A 377 15.10 28.30 -12.04
C ASP A 377 15.04 26.83 -11.56
N LEU A 378 14.72 25.90 -12.47
CA LEU A 378 14.71 24.47 -12.15
C LEU A 378 16.12 23.92 -11.89
N MET A 379 17.13 24.36 -12.63
CA MET A 379 18.53 23.98 -12.37
C MET A 379 19.03 24.53 -11.03
N GLN A 380 18.62 25.76 -10.69
CA GLN A 380 18.90 26.36 -9.38
C GLN A 380 18.27 25.55 -8.25
N TYR A 381 17.02 25.12 -8.43
CA TYR A 381 16.33 24.22 -7.49
C TYR A 381 17.09 22.90 -7.32
N CYS A 382 17.45 22.21 -8.41
CA CYS A 382 18.22 20.95 -8.35
C CYS A 382 19.56 21.14 -7.61
N ALA A 383 20.24 22.25 -7.87
CA ALA A 383 21.51 22.56 -7.21
C ALA A 383 21.34 22.84 -5.71
N GLN A 384 20.26 23.48 -5.29
CA GLN A 384 19.93 23.67 -3.88
C GLN A 384 19.65 22.35 -3.18
N ASP A 385 18.94 21.41 -3.82
CA ASP A 385 18.67 20.08 -3.26
C ASP A 385 19.95 19.25 -3.11
N VAL A 386 20.87 19.30 -4.10
CA VAL A 386 22.20 18.69 -4.01
C VAL A 386 23.04 19.31 -2.88
N TRP A 387 23.00 20.65 -2.75
CA TRP A 387 23.69 21.35 -1.66
C TRP A 387 23.15 20.97 -0.29
N ALA A 388 21.83 20.98 -0.11
CA ALA A 388 21.17 20.58 1.12
C ALA A 388 21.50 19.12 1.48
N THR A 389 21.54 18.24 0.48
CA THR A 389 21.95 16.84 0.65
C THR A 389 23.40 16.72 1.14
N TYR A 390 24.31 17.54 0.60
CA TYR A 390 25.69 17.60 1.07
C TYR A 390 25.78 18.06 2.54
N GLU A 391 25.09 19.13 2.92
CA GLU A 391 25.11 19.64 4.30
C GLU A 391 24.55 18.60 5.29
N VAL A 392 23.46 17.93 4.92
CA VAL A 392 22.89 16.82 5.67
C VAL A 392 23.90 15.69 5.81
N PHE A 393 24.55 15.30 4.71
CA PHE A 393 25.57 14.25 4.70
C PHE A 393 26.75 14.57 5.64
N GLN A 394 27.24 15.82 5.64
CA GLN A 394 28.33 16.25 6.52
C GLN A 394 27.99 16.05 8.01
N GLN A 395 26.75 16.32 8.41
CA GLN A 395 26.30 16.11 9.79
C GLN A 395 26.01 14.64 10.09
N GLN A 396 25.42 13.91 9.14
CA GLN A 396 24.95 12.55 9.36
C GLN A 396 26.05 11.50 9.37
N LEU A 397 27.04 11.57 8.47
CA LEU A 397 28.04 10.49 8.36
C LEU A 397 28.82 10.26 9.68
N PRO A 398 29.32 11.30 10.39
CA PRO A 398 29.97 11.10 11.67
C PRO A 398 29.03 10.51 12.73
N LEU A 399 27.79 11.00 12.81
CA LEU A 399 26.77 10.51 13.75
C LEU A 399 26.38 9.06 13.47
N PHE A 400 26.27 8.69 12.20
CA PHE A 400 25.99 7.33 11.76
C PHE A 400 27.10 6.38 12.23
N LEU A 401 28.38 6.74 12.02
CA LEU A 401 29.51 5.93 12.44
C LEU A 401 29.65 5.84 13.97
N GLU A 402 29.22 6.88 14.71
CA GLU A 402 29.16 6.83 16.17
C GLU A 402 28.05 5.90 16.67
N ARG A 403 26.86 5.97 16.07
CA ARG A 403 25.69 5.16 16.47
C ARG A 403 25.77 3.72 15.98
N CYS A 404 26.39 3.50 14.83
CA CYS A 404 26.60 2.20 14.21
C CYS A 404 28.10 1.91 14.03
N PRO A 405 28.85 1.67 15.12
CA PRO A 405 30.32 1.57 15.08
C PRO A 405 30.84 0.29 14.42
N HIS A 406 29.96 -0.69 14.14
CA HIS A 406 30.37 -1.94 13.52
C HIS A 406 30.52 -1.76 11.99
N PRO A 407 31.69 -2.05 11.39
CA PRO A 407 31.94 -1.77 9.97
C PRO A 407 31.05 -2.58 9.03
N VAL A 408 30.53 -3.73 9.46
CA VAL A 408 29.58 -4.53 8.68
C VAL A 408 28.30 -3.76 8.37
N THR A 409 27.84 -2.86 9.26
CA THR A 409 26.61 -2.09 9.01
C THR A 409 26.79 -1.22 7.77
N LEU A 410 27.90 -0.49 7.67
CA LEU A 410 28.21 0.33 6.50
C LEU A 410 28.42 -0.52 5.24
N ALA A 411 29.23 -1.58 5.34
CA ALA A 411 29.48 -2.46 4.20
C ALA A 411 28.18 -3.09 3.68
N GLY A 412 27.30 -3.53 4.58
CA GLY A 412 25.99 -4.08 4.24
C GLY A 412 25.08 -3.05 3.58
N MET A 413 25.06 -1.80 4.07
CA MET A 413 24.30 -0.71 3.44
C MET A 413 24.78 -0.43 2.00
N LEU A 414 26.11 -0.37 1.79
CA LEU A 414 26.69 -0.14 0.47
C LEU A 414 26.30 -1.26 -0.52
N GLU A 415 26.36 -2.52 -0.10
CA GLU A 415 26.03 -3.66 -0.97
C GLU A 415 24.52 -3.81 -1.22
N MET A 416 23.68 -3.58 -0.21
CA MET A 416 22.22 -3.64 -0.36
C MET A 416 21.70 -2.64 -1.40
N GLY A 417 22.34 -1.48 -1.50
CA GLY A 417 22.02 -0.44 -2.49
C GLY A 417 22.29 -0.83 -3.95
N VAL A 418 23.03 -1.92 -4.22
CA VAL A 418 23.43 -2.33 -5.59
C VAL A 418 22.50 -3.41 -6.16
N SER A 419 21.49 -3.85 -5.41
CA SER A 419 20.56 -4.88 -5.87
C SER A 419 19.78 -4.46 -7.13
N TYR A 420 19.56 -5.41 -8.04
CA TYR A 420 18.71 -5.26 -9.23
C TYR A 420 17.97 -6.56 -9.51
N LEU A 421 16.82 -6.46 -10.17
CA LEU A 421 15.99 -7.61 -10.53
C LEU A 421 16.06 -7.81 -12.05
N PRO A 422 16.69 -8.89 -12.53
CA PRO A 422 16.67 -9.23 -13.95
C PRO A 422 15.26 -9.56 -14.42
N VAL A 423 14.86 -8.98 -15.55
CA VAL A 423 13.60 -9.29 -16.23
C VAL A 423 13.85 -9.67 -17.69
N ASN A 424 12.87 -10.28 -18.32
CA ASN A 424 12.87 -10.59 -19.75
C ASN A 424 11.54 -10.15 -20.37
N HIS A 425 11.35 -10.39 -21.68
CA HIS A 425 10.13 -10.04 -22.41
C HIS A 425 8.83 -10.61 -21.80
N ASN A 426 8.91 -11.64 -20.94
CA ASN A 426 7.73 -12.16 -20.23
C ASN A 426 7.20 -11.16 -19.19
N TRP A 427 7.96 -10.14 -18.80
CA TRP A 427 7.49 -9.12 -17.87
C TRP A 427 6.30 -8.33 -18.43
N GLU A 428 6.41 -7.85 -19.68
CA GLU A 428 5.32 -7.14 -20.36
C GLU A 428 4.11 -8.05 -20.55
N ARG A 429 4.36 -9.32 -20.94
CA ARG A 429 3.31 -10.34 -21.06
C ARG A 429 2.62 -10.60 -19.73
N TYR A 430 3.39 -10.79 -18.65
CA TYR A 430 2.88 -11.00 -17.30
C TYR A 430 2.00 -9.84 -16.84
N LEU A 431 2.43 -8.59 -17.06
CA LEU A 431 1.63 -7.41 -16.73
C LEU A 431 0.32 -7.37 -17.53
N ALA A 432 0.38 -7.63 -18.83
CA ALA A 432 -0.80 -7.64 -19.70
C ALA A 432 -1.79 -8.76 -19.31
N GLU A 433 -1.31 -9.98 -19.10
CA GLU A 433 -2.13 -11.13 -18.70
C GLU A 433 -2.73 -10.95 -17.30
N ALA A 434 -1.96 -10.44 -16.33
CA ALA A 434 -2.46 -10.16 -14.99
C ALA A 434 -3.53 -9.06 -14.99
N GLN A 435 -3.31 -7.99 -15.77
CA GLN A 435 -4.28 -6.91 -15.94
C GLN A 435 -5.56 -7.39 -16.65
N SER A 436 -5.43 -8.18 -17.71
CA SER A 436 -6.58 -8.76 -18.41
C SER A 436 -7.40 -9.68 -17.51
N THR A 437 -6.72 -10.55 -16.75
CA THR A 437 -7.39 -11.46 -15.80
C THR A 437 -8.13 -10.65 -14.72
N TYR A 438 -7.51 -9.57 -14.22
CA TYR A 438 -8.17 -8.66 -13.29
C TYR A 438 -9.44 -8.04 -13.87
N GLU A 439 -9.38 -7.54 -15.11
CA GLU A 439 -10.52 -6.94 -15.79
C GLU A 439 -11.63 -7.96 -16.09
N GLU A 440 -11.28 -9.19 -16.45
CA GLU A 440 -12.22 -10.30 -16.64
C GLU A 440 -12.96 -10.63 -15.34
N LEU A 441 -12.21 -10.83 -14.25
CA LEU A 441 -12.79 -11.09 -12.93
C LEU A 441 -13.64 -9.90 -12.46
N GLN A 442 -13.21 -8.66 -12.71
CA GLN A 442 -14.00 -7.49 -12.38
C GLN A 442 -15.31 -7.41 -13.18
N ARG A 443 -15.29 -7.79 -14.46
CA ARG A 443 -16.49 -7.92 -15.31
C ARG A 443 -17.41 -9.03 -14.81
N GLU A 444 -16.85 -10.20 -14.48
CA GLU A 444 -17.61 -11.33 -13.93
C GLU A 444 -18.28 -10.94 -12.60
N MET A 445 -17.54 -10.34 -11.68
CA MET A 445 -18.08 -9.85 -10.41
C MET A 445 -19.18 -8.82 -10.62
N LYS A 446 -18.99 -7.85 -11.53
CA LYS A 446 -20.06 -6.90 -11.89
C LYS A 446 -21.30 -7.62 -12.40
N LYS A 447 -21.14 -8.65 -13.23
CA LYS A 447 -22.26 -9.46 -13.72
C LYS A 447 -22.99 -10.17 -12.59
N SER A 448 -22.29 -10.87 -11.70
CA SER A 448 -22.89 -11.52 -10.54
C SER A 448 -23.65 -10.54 -9.64
N LEU A 449 -23.12 -9.32 -9.47
CA LEU A 449 -23.79 -8.26 -8.73
C LEU A 449 -25.03 -7.73 -9.46
N MET A 450 -24.98 -7.59 -10.79
CA MET A 450 -26.14 -7.21 -11.60
C MET A 450 -27.25 -8.26 -11.52
N ASP A 451 -26.90 -9.54 -11.57
CA ASP A 451 -27.85 -10.66 -11.43
C ASP A 451 -28.53 -10.62 -10.06
N LEU A 452 -27.77 -10.43 -8.97
CA LEU A 452 -28.34 -10.25 -7.62
C LEU A 452 -29.30 -9.05 -7.53
N ALA A 453 -28.97 -7.93 -8.18
CA ALA A 453 -29.84 -6.76 -8.21
C ALA A 453 -31.13 -7.02 -9.01
N ASN A 454 -31.04 -7.75 -10.12
CA ASN A 454 -32.19 -8.16 -10.93
C ASN A 454 -33.11 -9.11 -10.14
N ASP A 455 -32.54 -10.12 -9.49
CA ASP A 455 -33.27 -11.08 -8.66
C ASP A 455 -33.95 -10.39 -7.48
N ALA A 456 -33.23 -9.48 -6.81
CA ALA A 456 -33.81 -8.66 -5.75
C ALA A 456 -35.00 -7.84 -6.26
N CYS A 457 -34.92 -7.23 -7.44
CA CYS A 457 -36.01 -6.46 -8.02
C CYS A 457 -37.31 -7.29 -8.21
N GLN A 458 -37.20 -8.60 -8.42
CA GLN A 458 -38.37 -9.48 -8.54
C GLN A 458 -39.17 -9.59 -7.23
N LEU A 459 -38.56 -9.33 -6.07
CA LEU A 459 -39.22 -9.34 -4.76
C LEU A 459 -40.30 -8.25 -4.60
N LEU A 460 -40.33 -7.27 -5.52
CA LEU A 460 -41.43 -6.32 -5.61
C LEU A 460 -42.77 -7.04 -5.86
N SER A 461 -42.75 -8.13 -6.63
CA SER A 461 -43.93 -8.97 -6.84
C SER A 461 -44.36 -9.63 -5.52
N GLY A 462 -45.61 -9.40 -5.13
CA GLY A 462 -46.15 -9.91 -3.86
C GLY A 462 -45.59 -9.25 -2.59
N GLN A 463 -44.84 -8.13 -2.70
CA GLN A 463 -44.24 -7.41 -1.56
C GLN A 463 -43.35 -8.29 -0.65
N ARG A 464 -42.73 -9.32 -1.23
CA ARG A 464 -41.87 -10.29 -0.52
C ARG A 464 -40.65 -9.67 0.13
N TYR A 465 -40.20 -8.52 -0.38
CA TYR A 465 -39.10 -7.76 0.18
C TYR A 465 -39.32 -7.33 1.65
N LYS A 466 -40.58 -7.27 2.13
CA LYS A 466 -40.88 -6.93 3.52
C LYS A 466 -40.46 -8.00 4.52
N GLU A 467 -40.34 -9.25 4.06
CA GLU A 467 -39.91 -10.39 4.87
C GLU A 467 -38.39 -10.64 4.75
N ASP A 468 -37.72 -9.95 3.84
CA ASP A 468 -36.28 -10.10 3.58
C ASP A 468 -35.45 -9.37 4.66
N PRO A 469 -34.52 -10.06 5.37
CA PRO A 469 -33.71 -9.46 6.43
C PRO A 469 -32.81 -8.27 6.02
N TRP A 470 -32.44 -8.14 4.74
CA TRP A 470 -31.48 -7.14 4.27
C TRP A 470 -32.11 -6.04 3.41
N LEU A 471 -33.18 -6.35 2.68
CA LEU A 471 -33.74 -5.46 1.64
C LEU A 471 -35.00 -4.71 2.07
N TRP A 472 -35.57 -5.01 3.23
CA TRP A 472 -36.83 -4.44 3.73
C TRP A 472 -36.80 -2.92 3.91
N ASP A 473 -35.63 -2.34 4.19
CA ASP A 473 -35.42 -0.91 4.48
C ASP A 473 -34.98 -0.09 3.25
N LEU A 474 -35.01 -0.68 2.04
CA LEU A 474 -34.69 0.02 0.78
C LEU A 474 -35.88 0.81 0.22
N GLU A 475 -35.62 1.73 -0.71
CA GLU A 475 -36.63 2.55 -1.38
C GLU A 475 -37.41 1.77 -2.46
N TRP A 476 -38.49 1.10 -2.08
CA TRP A 476 -39.33 0.28 -2.99
C TRP A 476 -40.43 1.05 -3.73
N ASP A 477 -40.55 2.37 -3.52
CA ASP A 477 -41.59 3.18 -4.15
C ASP A 477 -41.47 3.25 -5.68
N LEU A 478 -42.61 3.06 -6.35
CA LEU A 478 -42.73 3.17 -7.79
C LEU A 478 -42.99 4.62 -8.21
N GLN A 479 -42.37 5.02 -9.32
CA GLN A 479 -42.63 6.35 -9.88
C GLN A 479 -44.05 6.42 -10.46
N GLU A 480 -44.84 7.40 -10.00
CA GLU A 480 -46.16 7.66 -10.55
C GLU A 480 -46.08 8.22 -12.00
N PHE A 481 -46.91 7.66 -12.88
CA PHE A 481 -47.02 8.12 -14.26
C PHE A 481 -47.80 9.44 -14.33
N LYS A 482 -47.15 10.50 -14.84
CA LYS A 482 -47.84 11.77 -15.14
C LYS A 482 -48.18 11.84 -16.62
N GLN A 483 -49.43 11.51 -16.95
CA GLN A 483 -49.97 11.64 -18.32
C GLN A 483 -49.98 13.11 -18.79
N LYS A 484 -49.90 13.33 -20.10
CA LYS A 484 -50.11 14.66 -20.69
C LYS A 484 -51.56 15.08 -20.42
N LYS A 485 -51.77 16.19 -19.70
CA LYS A 485 -53.10 16.80 -19.60
C LYS A 485 -53.52 17.23 -21.01
N ALA A 486 -54.69 16.78 -21.47
CA ALA A 486 -55.30 17.27 -22.71
C ALA A 486 -55.35 18.82 -22.67
N LYS A 487 -54.87 19.47 -23.72
CA LYS A 487 -55.03 20.94 -23.85
C LYS A 487 -56.53 21.23 -23.87
N LYS A 488 -57.05 22.00 -22.92
CA LYS A 488 -58.42 22.54 -22.98
C LYS A 488 -58.54 23.37 -24.26
N VAL A 489 -59.13 22.81 -25.31
CA VAL A 489 -59.55 23.55 -26.50
C VAL A 489 -60.59 24.58 -26.05
N LYS A 490 -60.32 25.87 -26.28
CA LYS A 490 -61.31 26.94 -26.11
C LYS A 490 -62.46 26.66 -27.08
N ARG A 491 -63.61 26.31 -26.51
CA ARG A 491 -64.89 26.08 -27.19
C ARG A 491 -65.25 27.31 -28.04
N LYS A 492 -65.21 27.18 -29.38
CA LYS A 492 -66.07 27.94 -30.30
C LYS A 492 -67.19 26.99 -30.73
N GLU A 493 -68.43 27.45 -30.56
CA GLU A 493 -69.67 26.74 -30.88
C GLU A 493 -70.13 27.03 -32.32
N PRO A 494 -71.13 26.32 -32.89
CA PRO A 494 -70.93 25.42 -34.03
C PRO A 494 -71.79 25.76 -35.26
N THR A 495 -71.63 25.05 -36.38
CA THR A 495 -72.67 24.92 -37.43
C THR A 495 -72.76 23.49 -37.94
N ALA A 496 -73.99 23.08 -38.18
CA ALA A 496 -74.52 21.72 -38.22
C ALA A 496 -74.32 20.97 -39.55
N ALA A 497 -74.33 19.63 -39.52
CA ALA A 497 -75.46 18.83 -40.01
C ALA A 497 -75.19 17.30 -40.00
N SER A 498 -76.23 16.55 -39.58
CA SER A 498 -76.69 15.25 -40.13
C SER A 498 -75.78 14.01 -39.99
N LYS A 499 -76.02 13.12 -39.01
CA LYS A 499 -76.94 11.94 -38.96
C LYS A 499 -76.41 10.66 -39.64
N LEU A 500 -76.20 9.65 -38.76
CA LEU A 500 -76.06 8.18 -38.85
C LEU A 500 -77.07 7.49 -39.83
N PRO A 501 -76.92 6.19 -40.27
CA PRO A 501 -76.82 4.99 -39.40
C PRO A 501 -75.99 3.76 -39.88
N ILE A 502 -75.33 2.99 -39.00
CA ILE A 502 -75.67 1.74 -38.23
C ILE A 502 -75.68 0.43 -39.06
N GLU A 503 -75.13 -0.62 -38.43
CA GLU A 503 -75.24 -2.09 -38.63
C GLU A 503 -74.09 -2.76 -39.39
N GLY A 504 -73.52 -3.89 -38.97
CA GLY A 504 -73.87 -4.84 -37.91
C GLY A 504 -72.79 -5.93 -37.79
N ALA A 505 -72.85 -6.71 -36.72
CA ALA A 505 -71.82 -7.64 -36.23
C ALA A 505 -71.64 -8.94 -37.04
N GLY A 506 -70.47 -9.59 -36.89
CA GLY A 506 -70.21 -10.97 -37.31
C GLY A 506 -69.03 -11.58 -36.53
N ALA A 507 -69.23 -12.81 -36.04
CA ALA A 507 -68.44 -13.53 -35.03
C ALA A 507 -67.30 -14.41 -35.67
N PRO A 508 -66.46 -15.12 -34.87
CA PRO A 508 -65.09 -15.51 -35.19
C PRO A 508 -64.98 -16.86 -35.94
N GLY A 509 -63.90 -17.01 -36.73
CA GLY A 509 -63.48 -18.27 -37.34
C GLY A 509 -62.02 -18.60 -36.99
N GLU A 510 -61.79 -19.86 -36.61
CA GLU A 510 -60.53 -20.50 -36.21
C GLU A 510 -59.61 -20.86 -37.41
N PRO A 511 -58.34 -21.27 -37.15
CA PRO A 511 -57.21 -21.08 -38.06
C PRO A 511 -56.96 -22.27 -38.98
N GLU A 512 -56.45 -22.01 -40.19
CA GLU A 512 -55.76 -23.02 -40.99
C GLU A 512 -54.51 -22.44 -41.65
N ASP A 513 -53.51 -23.33 -41.77
CA ASP A 513 -52.12 -23.14 -42.14
C ASP A 513 -51.90 -22.33 -43.43
N GLN A 514 -50.94 -21.40 -43.39
CA GLN A 514 -50.36 -20.79 -44.58
C GLN A 514 -48.86 -21.03 -44.61
N GLU A 515 -48.43 -21.71 -45.66
CA GLU A 515 -47.05 -21.81 -46.13
C GLU A 515 -46.45 -20.41 -46.36
N ASP A 516 -45.15 -20.32 -46.10
CA ASP A 516 -44.29 -19.13 -46.25
C ASP A 516 -44.41 -18.51 -47.66
N PRO A 517 -45.01 -17.30 -47.81
CA PRO A 517 -44.99 -16.62 -49.09
C PRO A 517 -43.64 -15.93 -49.25
N GLY A 518 -42.94 -16.28 -50.33
CA GLY A 518 -41.76 -15.56 -50.79
C GLY A 518 -42.00 -14.03 -50.92
N PRO A 519 -40.94 -13.25 -51.15
CA PRO A 519 -40.96 -11.80 -50.97
C PRO A 519 -42.10 -11.13 -51.76
N PRO A 520 -42.83 -10.18 -51.14
CA PRO A 520 -44.07 -9.66 -51.68
C PRO A 520 -43.84 -8.77 -52.91
N ILE A 521 -44.80 -8.80 -53.84
CA ILE A 521 -44.82 -8.05 -55.10
C ILE A 521 -45.23 -6.59 -54.79
N GLU A 522 -44.77 -5.61 -55.59
CA GLU A 522 -44.91 -4.15 -55.36
C GLU A 522 -46.34 -3.68 -55.00
N GLU A 523 -47.39 -4.41 -55.42
CA GLU A 523 -48.79 -4.09 -55.09
C GLU A 523 -49.17 -4.41 -53.63
N GLU A 524 -48.57 -5.43 -53.02
CA GLU A 524 -48.71 -5.73 -51.59
C GLU A 524 -47.96 -4.73 -50.71
N GLU A 525 -46.90 -4.11 -51.23
CA GLU A 525 -46.14 -3.07 -50.55
C GLU A 525 -46.98 -1.79 -50.41
N VAL A 526 -47.78 -1.44 -51.42
CA VAL A 526 -48.72 -0.30 -51.38
C VAL A 526 -49.87 -0.54 -50.39
N GLN A 527 -50.38 -1.77 -50.29
CA GLN A 527 -51.39 -2.12 -49.28
C GLN A 527 -50.81 -2.21 -47.86
N ARG A 528 -49.58 -2.72 -47.71
CA ARG A 528 -48.81 -2.64 -46.45
C ARG A 528 -48.56 -1.19 -46.07
N ASP A 529 -48.28 -0.30 -47.02
CA ASP A 529 -48.12 1.13 -46.79
C ASP A 529 -49.43 1.79 -46.33
N GLY A 530 -50.56 1.37 -46.90
CA GLY A 530 -51.90 1.80 -46.48
C GLY A 530 -52.24 1.34 -45.05
N MET A 531 -52.03 0.06 -44.75
CA MET A 531 -52.21 -0.51 -43.41
C MET A 531 -51.21 0.05 -42.40
N ALA A 532 -49.95 0.24 -42.79
CA ALA A 532 -48.92 0.85 -41.97
C ALA A 532 -49.26 2.30 -41.69
N ARG A 533 -49.71 3.09 -42.69
CA ARG A 533 -50.23 4.44 -42.47
C ARG A 533 -51.44 4.45 -41.54
N ALA A 534 -52.41 3.55 -41.71
CA ALA A 534 -53.57 3.45 -40.83
C ALA A 534 -53.17 3.04 -39.39
N CYS A 535 -52.23 2.12 -39.24
CA CYS A 535 -51.66 1.73 -37.95
C CYS A 535 -50.85 2.87 -37.32
N LEU A 536 -50.13 3.65 -38.12
CA LEU A 536 -49.33 4.79 -37.70
C LEU A 536 -50.22 5.99 -37.34
N GLU A 537 -51.36 6.18 -37.99
CA GLU A 537 -52.41 7.13 -37.57
C GLU A 537 -53.11 6.66 -36.28
N ARG A 538 -53.37 5.36 -36.12
CA ARG A 538 -53.86 4.79 -34.84
C ARG A 538 -52.85 4.98 -33.71
N LEU A 539 -51.55 4.79 -33.99
CA LEU A 539 -50.45 5.02 -33.05
C LEU A 539 -50.24 6.51 -32.74
N LYS A 540 -50.41 7.39 -33.72
CA LYS A 540 -50.47 8.85 -33.52
C LYS A 540 -51.64 9.24 -32.63
N GLY A 541 -52.79 8.58 -32.75
CA GLY A 541 -53.93 8.72 -31.83
C GLY A 541 -53.58 8.34 -30.39
N THR A 542 -52.74 7.32 -30.17
CA THR A 542 -52.22 6.96 -28.85
C THR A 542 -51.10 7.89 -28.34
N ALA A 543 -50.61 8.84 -29.15
CA ALA A 543 -49.56 9.77 -28.73
C ALA A 543 -50.01 10.75 -27.62
N GLU A 544 -51.32 10.97 -27.47
CA GLU A 544 -51.90 11.72 -26.34
C GLU A 544 -51.82 10.96 -25.01
N VAL A 545 -51.74 9.62 -25.06
CA VAL A 545 -51.61 8.73 -23.88
C VAL A 545 -50.14 8.61 -23.45
N LEU A 546 -49.19 9.05 -24.28
CA LEU A 546 -47.76 8.97 -23.95
C LEU A 546 -47.39 9.87 -22.76
N PRO A 547 -46.51 9.40 -21.84
CA PRO A 547 -46.01 10.19 -20.74
C PRO A 547 -45.44 11.55 -21.18
N LYS A 548 -45.64 12.60 -20.35
CA LYS A 548 -45.19 13.98 -20.67
C LYS A 548 -43.68 14.11 -20.84
N ARG A 549 -42.91 13.22 -20.19
CA ARG A 549 -41.45 13.06 -20.33
C ARG A 549 -41.15 11.55 -20.35
N PRO A 550 -40.18 11.08 -21.16
CA PRO A 550 -39.69 9.71 -21.03
C PRO A 550 -39.16 9.51 -19.60
N GLN A 551 -39.77 8.59 -18.87
CA GLN A 551 -39.38 8.26 -17.50
C GLN A 551 -38.33 7.14 -17.55
N HIS A 552 -37.29 7.26 -16.71
CA HIS A 552 -36.20 6.29 -16.65
C HIS A 552 -36.68 5.02 -15.93
N LEU A 553 -36.71 3.90 -16.66
CA LEU A 553 -37.15 2.57 -16.22
C LEU A 553 -38.46 2.57 -15.39
N PRO A 554 -39.61 2.88 -16.03
CA PRO A 554 -40.90 2.87 -15.34
C PRO A 554 -41.23 1.49 -14.76
N GLY A 555 -41.89 1.45 -13.60
CA GLY A 555 -42.26 0.19 -12.93
C GLY A 555 -41.15 -0.46 -12.08
N HIS A 556 -39.95 0.13 -12.02
CA HIS A 556 -38.87 -0.35 -11.16
C HIS A 556 -38.72 0.52 -9.88
N PRO A 557 -38.27 -0.06 -8.76
CA PRO A 557 -38.12 0.67 -7.50
C PRO A 557 -37.04 1.75 -7.58
N GLY A 558 -37.12 2.75 -6.69
CA GLY A 558 -36.20 3.89 -6.68
C GLY A 558 -34.73 3.50 -6.54
N TRP A 559 -34.42 2.54 -5.66
CA TRP A 559 -33.04 2.07 -5.47
C TRP A 559 -32.46 1.40 -6.73
N TYR A 560 -33.25 0.61 -7.46
CA TYR A 560 -32.79 -0.12 -8.65
C TYR A 560 -32.53 0.83 -9.83
N ARG A 561 -33.40 1.82 -10.02
CA ARG A 561 -33.24 2.85 -11.05
C ARG A 561 -31.95 3.65 -10.88
N LYS A 562 -31.56 3.96 -9.63
CA LYS A 562 -30.29 4.64 -9.31
C LYS A 562 -29.05 3.83 -9.74
N LEU A 563 -29.18 2.51 -9.91
CA LEU A 563 -28.10 1.61 -10.32
C LEU A 563 -27.99 1.46 -11.84
N CYS A 564 -28.98 1.92 -12.61
CA CYS A 564 -29.01 1.80 -14.06
C CYS A 564 -28.57 3.13 -14.70
N PRO A 565 -27.71 3.12 -15.72
CA PRO A 565 -27.42 4.33 -16.50
C PRO A 565 -28.66 4.81 -17.24
N ARG A 566 -28.73 6.11 -17.53
CA ARG A 566 -29.84 6.68 -18.31
C ARG A 566 -29.61 6.47 -19.80
N LEU A 567 -30.69 6.38 -20.58
CA LEU A 567 -30.64 6.06 -22.01
C LEU A 567 -29.88 7.12 -22.84
N ASP A 568 -29.76 8.34 -22.32
CA ASP A 568 -29.01 9.45 -22.90
C ASP A 568 -27.51 9.46 -22.54
N ASP A 569 -27.05 8.52 -21.71
CA ASP A 569 -25.65 8.39 -21.30
C ASP A 569 -24.81 7.67 -22.38
N PRO A 570 -23.66 8.22 -22.83
CA PRO A 570 -22.76 7.54 -23.76
C PRO A 570 -22.26 6.16 -23.29
N ALA A 571 -22.23 5.94 -21.97
CA ALA A 571 -21.86 4.67 -21.34
C ALA A 571 -23.07 3.79 -21.02
N TRP A 572 -24.23 4.02 -21.66
CA TRP A 572 -25.42 3.23 -21.41
C TRP A 572 -25.22 1.75 -21.71
N THR A 573 -25.59 0.92 -20.74
CA THR A 573 -25.65 -0.53 -20.87
C THR A 573 -26.95 -1.03 -20.26
N PRO A 574 -27.55 -2.11 -20.79
CA PRO A 574 -28.74 -2.72 -20.19
C PRO A 574 -28.47 -3.16 -18.73
N GLY A 575 -29.41 -2.88 -17.83
CA GLY A 575 -29.39 -3.34 -16.44
C GLY A 575 -28.61 -2.45 -15.45
N PRO A 576 -28.43 -2.91 -14.19
CA PRO A 576 -27.88 -2.11 -13.09
C PRO A 576 -26.34 -2.07 -13.10
N SER A 577 -25.75 -1.57 -14.19
CA SER A 577 -24.30 -1.61 -14.42
C SER A 577 -23.46 -0.62 -13.60
N LEU A 578 -24.10 0.37 -12.94
CA LEU A 578 -23.42 1.31 -12.05
C LEU A 578 -23.08 0.69 -10.68
N LEU A 579 -23.52 -0.54 -10.44
CA LEU A 579 -23.30 -1.24 -9.18
C LEU A 579 -21.81 -1.51 -8.94
N SER A 580 -21.34 -1.20 -7.73
CA SER A 580 -19.97 -1.45 -7.29
C SER A 580 -19.91 -1.83 -5.81
N LEU A 581 -18.86 -2.54 -5.39
CA LEU A 581 -18.65 -2.92 -3.98
C LEU A 581 -18.58 -1.74 -3.00
N GLN A 582 -18.37 -0.52 -3.49
CA GLN A 582 -18.34 0.69 -2.65
C GLN A 582 -19.74 1.18 -2.27
N MET A 583 -20.78 0.72 -2.98
CA MET A 583 -22.15 1.16 -2.73
C MET A 583 -22.72 0.49 -1.49
N ARG A 584 -23.47 1.26 -0.69
CA ARG A 584 -24.11 0.75 0.54
C ARG A 584 -25.15 -0.34 0.30
N VAL A 585 -25.72 -0.39 -0.90
CA VAL A 585 -26.71 -1.41 -1.28
C VAL A 585 -26.06 -2.78 -1.56
N THR A 586 -24.77 -2.81 -1.92
CA THR A 586 -24.10 -4.03 -2.37
C THR A 586 -23.97 -5.11 -1.28
N PRO A 587 -23.53 -4.80 -0.04
CA PRO A 587 -23.54 -5.80 1.04
C PRO A 587 -24.93 -6.36 1.34
N LYS A 588 -25.99 -5.56 1.14
CA LYS A 588 -27.38 -6.00 1.33
C LYS A 588 -27.83 -6.93 0.19
N LEU A 589 -27.52 -6.59 -1.07
CA LEU A 589 -27.81 -7.45 -2.23
C LEU A 589 -27.06 -8.79 -2.17
N MET A 590 -25.86 -8.80 -1.60
CA MET A 590 -25.09 -10.03 -1.36
C MET A 590 -25.53 -10.79 -0.09
N ALA A 591 -26.55 -10.29 0.62
CA ALA A 591 -27.06 -10.85 1.87
C ALA A 591 -25.95 -11.11 2.91
N MET A 592 -25.01 -10.17 3.06
CA MET A 592 -23.83 -10.38 3.90
C MET A 592 -24.20 -10.63 5.37
N THR A 593 -23.51 -11.60 6.00
CA THR A 593 -23.68 -11.97 7.41
C THR A 593 -22.38 -11.85 8.19
N TRP A 594 -22.49 -11.53 9.48
CA TRP A 594 -21.43 -11.59 10.48
C TRP A 594 -21.78 -12.66 11.51
N ASP A 595 -21.05 -13.78 11.56
CA ASP A 595 -21.32 -14.94 12.41
C ASP A 595 -22.79 -15.39 12.38
N GLY A 596 -23.38 -15.35 11.18
CA GLY A 596 -24.78 -15.71 10.95
C GLY A 596 -25.80 -14.60 11.25
N PHE A 597 -25.40 -13.40 11.62
CA PHE A 597 -26.28 -12.24 11.78
C PHE A 597 -26.27 -11.33 10.55
N PRO A 598 -27.41 -10.79 10.07
CA PRO A 598 -27.44 -9.95 8.88
C PRO A 598 -26.78 -8.59 9.12
N LEU A 599 -25.98 -8.13 8.15
CA LEU A 599 -25.38 -6.81 8.18
C LEU A 599 -26.42 -5.69 7.98
N HIS A 600 -26.26 -4.61 8.73
CA HIS A 600 -27.06 -3.40 8.63
C HIS A 600 -26.16 -2.16 8.72
N CYS A 601 -26.51 -1.10 7.98
CA CYS A 601 -25.75 0.14 7.96
C CYS A 601 -26.55 1.24 8.65
N SER A 602 -26.07 1.72 9.80
CA SER A 602 -26.61 2.89 10.49
C SER A 602 -25.93 4.17 9.98
N GLU A 603 -26.67 5.28 9.91
CA GLU A 603 -26.12 6.58 9.52
C GLU A 603 -25.09 7.11 10.53
N ARG A 604 -25.27 6.82 11.82
CA ARG A 604 -24.41 7.32 12.90
C ARG A 604 -23.19 6.42 13.15
N HIS A 605 -23.41 5.11 13.15
CA HIS A 605 -22.40 4.13 13.58
C HIS A 605 -21.77 3.34 12.43
N GLY A 606 -22.21 3.56 11.19
CA GLY A 606 -21.72 2.84 10.02
C GLY A 606 -22.20 1.39 9.97
N TRP A 607 -21.36 0.49 9.44
CA TRP A 607 -21.70 -0.92 9.30
C TRP A 607 -21.66 -1.69 10.63
N GLY A 608 -22.69 -2.49 10.87
CA GLY A 608 -22.84 -3.39 11.99
C GLY A 608 -23.71 -4.59 11.60
N TYR A 609 -24.18 -5.34 12.59
CA TYR A 609 -25.06 -6.50 12.41
C TYR A 609 -26.21 -6.47 13.42
N LEU A 610 -27.32 -7.14 13.06
CA LEU A 610 -28.55 -7.18 13.86
C LEU A 610 -28.67 -8.50 14.61
N VAL A 611 -28.70 -8.41 15.94
CA VAL A 611 -28.86 -9.54 16.85
C VAL A 611 -30.30 -9.57 17.38
N PRO A 612 -31.09 -10.63 17.17
CA PRO A 612 -32.50 -10.69 17.59
C PRO A 612 -32.67 -10.75 19.12
N GLY A 613 -33.84 -10.41 19.63
CA GLY A 613 -34.18 -10.59 21.06
C GLY A 613 -34.35 -9.29 21.85
N ARG A 614 -34.40 -8.14 21.18
CA ARG A 614 -34.79 -6.88 21.80
C ARG A 614 -36.31 -6.87 22.03
N ARG A 615 -36.74 -6.71 23.29
CA ARG A 615 -38.17 -6.80 23.66
C ARG A 615 -38.79 -5.46 24.04
N ASP A 616 -37.97 -4.49 24.43
CA ASP A 616 -38.37 -3.13 24.84
C ASP A 616 -38.93 -2.29 23.69
N ASN A 617 -38.54 -2.59 22.44
CA ASN A 617 -38.93 -1.80 21.26
C ASN A 617 -39.93 -2.52 20.33
N LEU A 618 -40.48 -3.65 20.77
CA LEU A 618 -41.61 -4.28 20.10
C LEU A 618 -42.85 -3.53 20.55
N ALA A 619 -43.51 -2.81 19.63
CA ALA A 619 -44.74 -2.10 19.92
C ALA A 619 -45.73 -3.02 20.64
N GLN A 620 -46.11 -2.69 21.88
CA GLN A 620 -47.33 -3.24 22.46
C GLN A 620 -48.46 -2.77 21.55
N ALA A 621 -49.17 -3.69 20.89
CA ALA A 621 -50.33 -3.34 20.08
C ALA A 621 -51.30 -2.51 20.94
N PRO A 622 -51.55 -1.22 20.63
CA PRO A 622 -52.58 -0.48 21.31
C PRO A 622 -53.92 -0.96 20.76
N VAL A 623 -54.78 -1.45 21.64
CA VAL A 623 -56.21 -1.45 21.39
C VAL A 623 -56.61 0.02 21.20
N GLU A 624 -57.12 0.35 20.01
CA GLU A 624 -57.74 1.63 19.63
C GLU A 624 -56.82 2.88 19.54
N ALA A 625 -56.22 3.12 18.36
CA ALA A 625 -55.96 4.48 17.84
C ALA A 625 -55.73 4.47 16.31
N ALA A 626 -56.14 5.56 15.65
CA ALA A 626 -56.20 5.82 14.21
C ALA A 626 -54.93 5.50 13.37
N PRO A 627 -55.05 5.30 12.03
CA PRO A 627 -53.95 4.81 11.21
C PRO A 627 -52.86 5.86 11.01
N ALA A 628 -51.71 5.66 11.64
CA ALA A 628 -50.45 6.28 11.25
C ALA A 628 -49.93 5.63 9.94
N PRO A 629 -49.14 6.35 9.11
CA PRO A 629 -48.64 5.80 7.85
C PRO A 629 -47.80 4.55 8.13
N ALA A 630 -48.09 3.46 7.41
CA ALA A 630 -47.50 2.14 7.59
C ALA A 630 -45.99 2.14 7.29
N GLY A 631 -45.17 2.46 8.29
CA GLY A 631 -43.75 2.10 8.28
C GLY A 631 -43.64 0.58 8.23
N VAL A 632 -42.89 0.05 7.26
CA VAL A 632 -42.65 -1.39 7.13
C VAL A 632 -41.87 -1.87 8.36
N ALA A 633 -42.50 -2.68 9.21
CA ALA A 633 -41.87 -3.21 10.41
C ALA A 633 -40.73 -4.19 10.05
N CYS A 634 -39.60 -4.09 10.75
CA CYS A 634 -38.44 -4.97 10.57
C CYS A 634 -38.83 -6.47 10.71
N PRO A 635 -38.38 -7.37 9.80
CA PRO A 635 -38.69 -8.79 9.86
C PRO A 635 -37.82 -9.55 10.89
N TYR A 636 -37.89 -9.15 12.17
CA TYR A 636 -37.06 -9.72 13.24
C TYR A 636 -37.18 -11.25 13.38
N ARG A 637 -38.36 -11.82 13.07
CA ARG A 637 -38.57 -13.29 13.05
C ARG A 637 -37.79 -13.99 11.95
N ALA A 638 -37.61 -13.35 10.79
CA ALA A 638 -36.79 -13.88 9.71
C ALA A 638 -35.30 -13.86 10.11
N ILE A 639 -34.86 -12.79 10.78
CA ILE A 639 -33.51 -12.67 11.35
C ILE A 639 -33.24 -13.78 12.37
N GLU A 640 -34.19 -14.02 13.28
CA GLU A 640 -34.08 -15.09 14.27
C GLU A 640 -34.02 -16.48 13.63
N SER A 641 -34.87 -16.72 12.63
CA SER A 641 -34.88 -17.99 11.88
C SER A 641 -33.58 -18.25 11.12
N LEU A 642 -32.99 -17.19 10.57
CA LEU A 642 -31.71 -17.22 9.88
C LEU A 642 -30.57 -17.61 10.83
N TYR A 643 -30.48 -16.96 11.99
CA TYR A 643 -29.48 -17.30 13.00
C TYR A 643 -29.64 -18.74 13.52
N ARG A 644 -30.88 -19.20 13.77
CA ARG A 644 -31.14 -20.59 14.17
C ARG A 644 -30.61 -21.59 13.16
N ARG A 645 -30.79 -21.32 11.86
CA ARG A 645 -30.25 -22.18 10.79
C ARG A 645 -28.73 -22.20 10.82
N HIS A 646 -28.09 -21.04 10.98
CA HIS A 646 -26.64 -20.94 11.10
C HIS A 646 -26.09 -21.76 12.29
N CYS A 647 -26.72 -21.71 13.46
CA CYS A 647 -26.32 -22.52 14.61
C CYS A 647 -26.41 -24.04 14.34
N LEU A 648 -27.49 -24.48 13.67
CA LEU A 648 -27.67 -25.88 13.29
C LEU A 648 -26.57 -26.35 12.31
N GLU A 649 -26.21 -25.51 11.34
CA GLU A 649 -25.14 -25.79 10.36
C GLU A 649 -23.75 -25.85 11.03
N GLN A 650 -23.51 -25.05 12.07
CA GLN A 650 -22.25 -25.00 12.83
C GLN A 650 -22.16 -26.05 13.95
N GLY A 651 -23.15 -26.94 14.09
CA GLY A 651 -23.17 -27.97 15.14
C GLY A 651 -23.30 -27.42 16.57
N LYS A 652 -23.66 -26.13 16.73
CA LYS A 652 -23.84 -25.48 18.03
C LYS A 652 -25.29 -25.71 18.50
N GLN A 653 -25.49 -26.50 19.55
CA GLN A 653 -26.79 -26.56 20.22
C GLN A 653 -27.12 -25.20 20.83
N GLN A 654 -28.40 -24.86 20.81
CA GLN A 654 -28.95 -23.62 21.36
C GLN A 654 -28.48 -23.42 22.81
N PRO A 655 -27.95 -22.26 23.21
CA PRO A 655 -27.81 -21.96 24.62
C PRO A 655 -29.22 -21.68 25.18
N GLU A 656 -29.74 -22.62 25.98
CA GLU A 656 -30.83 -22.30 26.89
C GLU A 656 -30.37 -21.20 27.87
N PRO A 657 -31.26 -20.31 28.33
CA PRO A 657 -30.92 -19.31 29.33
C PRO A 657 -30.66 -19.99 30.67
N GLN A 658 -29.44 -20.48 30.87
CA GLN A 658 -29.00 -21.04 32.15
C GLN A 658 -28.73 -19.91 33.15
N GLN A 659 -29.29 -20.07 34.36
CA GLN A 659 -29.10 -19.17 35.48
C GLN A 659 -27.61 -19.00 35.82
N ALA A 660 -27.25 -17.77 36.15
CA ALA A 660 -25.90 -17.30 36.45
C ALA A 660 -25.12 -18.25 37.37
N GLY A 661 -24.07 -18.86 36.81
CA GLY A 661 -22.96 -19.48 37.54
C GLY A 661 -21.70 -18.65 37.30
N LEU A 662 -21.00 -18.32 38.39
CA LEU A 662 -19.83 -17.46 38.45
C LEU A 662 -18.60 -18.06 37.73
N ALA A 663 -17.85 -17.15 37.09
CA ALA A 663 -16.43 -17.20 36.73
C ALA A 663 -15.99 -18.11 35.56
N GLU A 664 -15.56 -17.46 34.48
CA GLU A 664 -14.33 -17.77 33.74
C GLU A 664 -13.92 -16.53 32.93
N GLU A 665 -13.43 -15.52 33.65
CA GLU A 665 -12.70 -14.39 33.08
C GLU A 665 -11.24 -14.83 33.02
N PHE A 666 -10.75 -15.29 31.86
CA PHE A 666 -9.35 -15.13 31.44
C PHE A 666 -9.13 -15.66 30.01
N LEU A 667 -8.28 -14.94 29.26
CA LEU A 667 -7.74 -15.22 27.91
C LEU A 667 -8.57 -14.68 26.74
N LEU A 668 -8.40 -13.38 26.46
CA LEU A 668 -8.10 -12.83 25.13
C LEU A 668 -7.70 -11.34 25.33
N ALA A 669 -6.57 -11.12 25.98
CA ALA A 669 -5.93 -9.80 26.03
C ALA A 669 -5.18 -9.59 24.70
N ASP A 670 -5.87 -9.03 23.72
CA ASP A 670 -5.24 -8.43 22.54
C ASP A 670 -4.74 -7.02 22.89
N GLY A 671 -3.74 -6.52 22.16
CA GLY A 671 -2.97 -5.31 22.45
C GLY A 671 -3.74 -3.98 22.50
N SER A 672 -5.09 -4.01 22.44
CA SER A 672 -5.99 -2.86 22.56
C SER A 672 -6.13 -2.30 23.99
N ALA A 673 -5.84 -3.09 25.03
CA ALA A 673 -5.94 -2.64 26.42
C ALA A 673 -4.94 -1.51 26.73
N MET A 674 -3.73 -1.56 26.15
CA MET A 674 -2.73 -0.51 26.28
C MET A 674 -3.20 0.83 25.68
N TRP A 675 -3.97 0.79 24.59
CA TRP A 675 -4.49 1.98 23.91
C TRP A 675 -5.55 2.70 24.74
N HIS A 676 -6.42 1.94 25.42
CA HIS A 676 -7.43 2.50 26.31
C HIS A 676 -6.80 3.13 27.56
N THR A 677 -5.77 2.50 28.14
CA THR A 677 -5.08 3.05 29.31
C THR A 677 -4.26 4.30 28.97
N VAL A 678 -3.69 4.40 27.76
CA VAL A 678 -2.92 5.59 27.33
C VAL A 678 -3.82 6.76 26.95
N GLU A 679 -4.99 6.52 26.34
CA GLU A 679 -6.01 7.57 26.12
C GLU A 679 -6.65 8.05 27.44
N GLU A 680 -6.96 7.14 28.38
CA GLU A 680 -7.45 7.51 29.71
C GLU A 680 -6.41 8.33 30.50
N LEU A 681 -5.13 7.96 30.46
CA LEU A 681 -4.07 8.71 31.13
C LEU A 681 -3.82 10.08 30.48
N GLY A 682 -3.94 10.20 29.16
CA GLY A 682 -3.81 11.47 28.43
C GLY A 682 -4.98 12.44 28.66
N CYS A 683 -6.20 11.93 28.83
CA CYS A 683 -7.38 12.73 29.17
C CYS A 683 -7.35 13.20 30.62
N LEU A 684 -6.85 12.38 31.55
CA LEU A 684 -6.74 12.74 32.97
C LEU A 684 -5.67 13.83 33.23
N GLU A 685 -4.59 13.89 32.45
CA GLU A 685 -3.62 15.00 32.53
C GLU A 685 -4.18 16.31 31.95
N ALA A 686 -4.94 16.24 30.85
CA ALA A 686 -5.58 17.41 30.24
C ALA A 686 -6.74 17.98 31.08
N GLU A 687 -7.50 17.12 31.76
CA GLU A 687 -8.57 17.53 32.69
C GLU A 687 -8.00 18.10 33.98
N ALA A 688 -6.88 17.58 34.49
CA ALA A 688 -6.19 18.12 35.66
C ALA A 688 -5.58 19.51 35.42
N GLU A 689 -5.05 19.78 34.22
CA GLU A 689 -4.55 21.11 33.84
C GLU A 689 -5.71 22.12 33.64
N ALA A 690 -6.83 21.68 33.06
CA ALA A 690 -8.02 22.51 32.88
C ALA A 690 -8.75 22.83 34.20
N GLU A 691 -8.74 21.92 35.18
CA GLU A 691 -9.33 22.15 36.52
C GLU A 691 -8.53 23.17 37.34
N VAL A 692 -7.20 23.20 37.19
CA VAL A 692 -6.32 24.15 37.89
C VAL A 692 -6.49 25.57 37.33
N GLU A 693 -6.69 25.71 36.02
CA GLU A 693 -6.94 26.99 35.36
C GLU A 693 -8.37 27.52 35.62
N ALA A 694 -9.36 26.62 35.68
CA ALA A 694 -10.76 26.96 35.96
C ALA A 694 -11.06 27.35 37.42
N ARG A 695 -10.15 27.06 38.36
CA ARG A 695 -10.26 27.39 39.79
C ARG A 695 -9.75 28.79 40.14
N ALA A 696 -8.98 29.43 39.24
CA ALA A 696 -8.44 30.77 39.45
C ALA A 696 -9.42 31.92 39.06
N GLU A 697 -10.45 31.64 38.26
CA GLU A 697 -11.28 32.70 37.64
C GLU A 697 -12.74 32.81 38.13
N ARG A 698 -13.16 32.07 39.17
CA ARG A 698 -14.56 32.15 39.68
C ARG A 698 -14.68 32.61 41.13
N CYS A 699 -14.36 33.87 41.37
CA CYS A 699 -14.99 34.68 42.41
C CYS A 699 -15.90 35.71 41.73
N GLY A 700 -17.22 35.50 41.77
CA GLY A 700 -18.18 36.55 41.46
C GLY A 700 -19.42 36.12 40.67
N VAL A 701 -20.56 36.19 41.36
CA VAL A 701 -21.93 36.39 40.87
C VAL A 701 -22.73 35.14 40.45
N ALA A 702 -23.82 34.92 41.19
CA ALA A 702 -24.80 33.85 41.05
C ALA A 702 -26.14 34.39 40.51
N VAL A 703 -26.80 33.64 39.62
CA VAL A 703 -28.26 33.69 39.32
C VAL A 703 -28.70 32.27 38.85
N PRO A 704 -29.90 31.76 39.17
CA PRO A 704 -30.15 30.33 39.37
C PRO A 704 -30.72 29.58 38.16
N SER A 705 -30.29 28.33 37.97
CA SER A 705 -30.86 27.36 37.03
C SER A 705 -31.67 26.30 37.76
N GLN A 706 -32.89 26.04 37.27
CA GLN A 706 -33.77 24.96 37.70
C GLN A 706 -33.09 23.58 37.58
N PRO A 707 -33.39 22.62 38.47
CA PRO A 707 -32.81 21.29 38.42
C PRO A 707 -33.40 20.45 37.27
N PRO A 708 -32.57 19.65 36.55
CA PRO A 708 -33.07 18.65 35.63
C PRO A 708 -33.78 17.53 36.39
N ALA A 709 -34.88 17.07 35.80
CA ALA A 709 -35.76 16.04 36.33
C ALA A 709 -34.99 14.75 36.67
N LEU A 710 -35.25 14.24 37.88
CA LEU A 710 -34.81 12.94 38.36
C LEU A 710 -35.30 11.84 37.41
N THR A 711 -34.35 11.16 36.76
CA THR A 711 -34.61 9.92 36.03
C THR A 711 -34.98 8.81 37.03
N ALA A 712 -36.09 8.13 36.76
CA ALA A 712 -36.58 6.98 37.52
C ALA A 712 -35.53 5.84 37.60
N PRO A 713 -35.55 5.02 38.68
CA PRO A 713 -34.58 3.95 38.89
C PRO A 713 -34.93 2.74 38.00
N GLY A 714 -34.29 2.63 36.84
CA GLY A 714 -34.46 1.52 35.91
C GLY A 714 -33.76 1.75 34.58
N GLY A 715 -32.42 1.70 34.57
CA GLY A 715 -31.62 1.92 33.36
C GLY A 715 -31.67 0.74 32.37
N PRO A 716 -31.43 0.98 31.05
CA PRO A 716 -31.51 0.00 29.96
C PRO A 716 -30.42 -1.09 29.96
N LYS A 717 -29.71 -1.32 31.07
CA LYS A 717 -28.71 -2.40 31.20
C LYS A 717 -29.34 -3.79 31.37
N ALA A 718 -30.62 -3.87 31.77
CA ALA A 718 -31.30 -5.14 32.07
C ALA A 718 -31.75 -5.94 30.83
N SER A 719 -31.69 -5.37 29.62
CA SER A 719 -32.20 -6.01 28.39
C SER A 719 -31.11 -6.45 27.40
N GLN A 720 -29.83 -6.30 27.74
CA GLN A 720 -28.73 -6.74 26.87
C GLN A 720 -28.79 -8.26 26.62
N PRO A 721 -28.52 -8.73 25.40
CA PRO A 721 -28.52 -10.16 25.10
C PRO A 721 -27.35 -10.85 25.83
N ALA A 722 -27.65 -11.64 26.86
CA ALA A 722 -26.64 -12.36 27.65
C ALA A 722 -25.82 -13.38 26.85
N TYR A 723 -26.28 -13.75 25.65
CA TYR A 723 -25.68 -14.79 24.81
C TYR A 723 -24.74 -14.23 23.72
N HIS A 724 -24.56 -12.91 23.61
CA HIS A 724 -23.77 -12.31 22.55
C HIS A 724 -22.87 -11.17 23.07
N HIS A 725 -21.56 -11.27 22.81
CA HIS A 725 -20.56 -10.27 23.17
C HIS A 725 -20.00 -9.61 21.90
N GLY A 726 -20.07 -8.28 21.80
CA GLY A 726 -19.58 -7.52 20.65
C GLY A 726 -19.51 -6.02 20.92
N ASN A 727 -19.06 -5.22 19.95
CA ASN A 727 -18.98 -3.76 20.08
C ASN A 727 -20.40 -3.14 20.07
N GLY A 728 -20.98 -2.92 21.25
CA GLY A 728 -22.37 -2.51 21.44
C GLY A 728 -22.96 -3.18 22.69
N PRO A 729 -24.29 -3.21 22.87
CA PRO A 729 -25.33 -2.74 21.93
C PRO A 729 -25.49 -1.21 21.93
N TYR A 730 -25.75 -0.63 20.75
CA TYR A 730 -26.03 0.80 20.58
C TYR A 730 -27.54 1.06 20.56
N ASN A 731 -28.06 1.59 21.68
CA ASN A 731 -29.52 1.73 21.89
C ASN A 731 -30.18 2.79 21.00
N ASP A 732 -29.42 3.73 20.44
CA ASP A 732 -29.93 4.78 19.55
C ASP A 732 -30.30 4.24 18.15
N VAL A 733 -29.89 3.03 17.80
CA VAL A 733 -30.33 2.31 16.60
C VAL A 733 -31.53 1.44 16.98
N ASP A 734 -32.74 2.01 16.85
CA ASP A 734 -33.98 1.39 17.32
C ASP A 734 -34.68 0.54 16.25
N VAL A 735 -34.05 -0.57 15.88
CA VAL A 735 -34.65 -1.55 14.95
C VAL A 735 -35.57 -2.51 15.73
N PRO A 736 -36.89 -2.57 15.44
CA PRO A 736 -37.83 -3.39 16.20
C PRO A 736 -37.39 -4.86 16.32
N GLY A 737 -37.31 -5.39 17.54
CA GLY A 737 -36.97 -6.79 17.79
C GLY A 737 -35.47 -7.14 17.77
N CYS A 738 -34.59 -6.18 17.41
CA CYS A 738 -33.15 -6.43 17.25
C CYS A 738 -32.26 -5.43 18.01
N TRP A 739 -31.10 -5.90 18.44
CA TRP A 739 -29.98 -5.13 18.94
C TRP A 739 -28.98 -4.86 17.80
N PHE A 740 -28.41 -3.66 17.75
CA PHE A 740 -27.37 -3.31 16.78
C PHE A 740 -25.99 -3.35 17.43
N PHE A 741 -25.07 -4.10 16.82
CA PHE A 741 -23.66 -4.17 17.18
C PHE A 741 -22.81 -3.72 16.01
N LYS A 742 -21.79 -2.91 16.29
CA LYS A 742 -20.92 -2.32 15.27
C LYS A 742 -19.83 -3.31 14.86
N LEU A 743 -19.45 -3.28 13.57
CA LEU A 743 -18.31 -4.06 13.11
C LEU A 743 -17.01 -3.54 13.74
N PRO A 744 -16.06 -4.42 14.12
CA PRO A 744 -14.78 -4.01 14.67
C PRO A 744 -13.95 -3.26 13.62
N HIS A 745 -13.31 -2.17 14.03
CA HIS A 745 -12.44 -1.36 13.18
C HIS A 745 -10.99 -1.45 13.67
N LYS A 746 -10.03 -1.50 12.74
CA LYS A 746 -8.60 -1.65 13.06
C LYS A 746 -8.03 -0.52 13.91
N ASP A 747 -8.58 0.68 13.76
CA ASP A 747 -8.12 1.91 14.45
C ASP A 747 -8.91 2.15 15.76
N GLY A 748 -9.67 1.17 16.25
CA GLY A 748 -10.41 1.23 17.52
C GLY A 748 -11.93 1.18 17.39
N SER A 749 -12.62 0.83 18.48
CA SER A 749 -14.08 0.59 18.54
C SER A 749 -14.93 1.85 18.24
N SER A 750 -14.38 3.04 18.46
CA SER A 750 -15.02 4.33 18.16
C SER A 750 -15.09 4.63 16.65
N CYS A 751 -14.19 4.08 15.84
CA CYS A 751 -14.11 4.35 14.41
C CYS A 751 -15.15 3.57 13.59
N ASN A 752 -15.79 4.20 12.60
CA ASN A 752 -16.84 3.57 11.79
C ASN A 752 -16.26 2.76 10.63
N VAL A 753 -16.81 1.56 10.41
CA VAL A 753 -16.49 0.77 9.22
C VAL A 753 -17.23 1.35 8.02
N GLY A 754 -16.48 1.80 7.02
CA GLY A 754 -17.03 2.37 5.78
C GLY A 754 -17.48 1.31 4.75
N SER A 755 -16.73 0.22 4.60
CA SER A 755 -17.06 -0.87 3.68
C SER A 755 -16.69 -2.23 4.29
N PRO A 756 -17.62 -3.21 4.30
CA PRO A 756 -17.33 -4.56 4.76
C PRO A 756 -16.43 -5.35 3.78
N PHE A 757 -16.18 -4.82 2.58
CA PHE A 757 -15.27 -5.43 1.59
C PHE A 757 -13.85 -4.88 1.66
N ALA A 758 -13.53 -4.10 2.69
CA ALA A 758 -12.20 -3.55 2.91
C ALA A 758 -11.17 -4.66 3.17
N LYS A 759 -9.89 -4.36 2.90
CA LYS A 759 -8.78 -5.31 3.05
C LYS A 759 -8.73 -5.93 4.46
N ASP A 760 -9.05 -5.13 5.47
CA ASP A 760 -8.98 -5.54 6.89
C ASP A 760 -9.99 -6.65 7.23
N PHE A 761 -11.04 -6.83 6.41
CA PHE A 761 -12.04 -7.88 6.57
C PHE A 761 -11.76 -9.13 5.73
N LEU A 762 -10.72 -9.15 4.90
CA LEU A 762 -10.37 -10.35 4.10
C LEU A 762 -10.12 -11.59 4.99
N PRO A 763 -9.40 -11.50 6.13
CA PRO A 763 -9.26 -12.64 7.04
C PRO A 763 -10.61 -13.10 7.60
N LYS A 764 -11.54 -12.17 7.84
CA LYS A 764 -12.90 -12.47 8.28
C LYS A 764 -13.75 -13.16 7.21
N MET A 765 -13.42 -12.95 5.94
CA MET A 765 -14.01 -13.71 4.84
C MET A 765 -13.33 -15.07 4.61
N GLU A 766 -12.18 -15.33 5.26
CA GLU A 766 -11.44 -16.60 5.17
C GLU A 766 -11.76 -17.52 6.34
N ASP A 767 -11.83 -16.99 7.56
CA ASP A 767 -12.25 -17.72 8.77
C ASP A 767 -13.76 -18.02 8.78
N GLY A 768 -14.53 -17.35 7.91
CA GLY A 768 -15.95 -17.57 7.75
C GLY A 768 -16.81 -16.73 8.70
N THR A 769 -16.25 -15.79 9.45
CA THR A 769 -17.04 -14.84 10.25
C THR A 769 -17.86 -13.89 9.36
N LEU A 770 -17.31 -13.43 8.24
CA LEU A 770 -17.99 -12.54 7.27
C LEU A 770 -18.27 -13.31 5.97
N GLN A 771 -19.54 -13.64 5.71
CA GLN A 771 -19.94 -14.44 4.54
C GLN A 771 -21.07 -13.80 3.74
N ALA A 772 -21.23 -14.21 2.48
CA ALA A 772 -22.43 -13.93 1.72
C ALA A 772 -23.56 -14.89 2.12
N GLY A 773 -24.80 -14.41 2.17
CA GLY A 773 -25.95 -15.17 2.65
C GLY A 773 -26.36 -16.31 1.71
N PRO A 774 -27.30 -17.17 2.13
CA PRO A 774 -27.68 -18.41 1.43
C PRO A 774 -28.43 -18.22 0.09
N GLY A 775 -28.48 -17.01 -0.46
CA GLY A 775 -29.30 -16.59 -1.60
C GLY A 775 -28.81 -16.97 -3.01
N GLY A 776 -28.03 -18.04 -3.16
CA GLY A 776 -27.50 -18.50 -4.45
C GLY A 776 -25.99 -18.33 -4.63
N ALA A 777 -25.45 -18.77 -5.77
CA ALA A 777 -24.00 -18.81 -6.01
C ALA A 777 -23.36 -17.44 -6.31
N SER A 778 -24.15 -16.46 -6.77
CA SER A 778 -23.65 -15.15 -7.23
C SER A 778 -23.00 -14.32 -6.11
N GLY A 779 -23.54 -14.35 -4.89
CA GLY A 779 -22.99 -13.64 -3.73
C GLY A 779 -21.64 -14.20 -3.27
N PRO A 780 -21.55 -15.50 -2.93
CA PRO A 780 -20.28 -16.15 -2.62
C PRO A 780 -19.24 -16.00 -3.72
N ARG A 781 -19.63 -16.14 -5.00
CA ARG A 781 -18.72 -15.95 -6.14
C ARG A 781 -18.20 -14.52 -6.24
N ALA A 782 -19.05 -13.50 -6.08
CA ALA A 782 -18.62 -12.11 -6.07
C ALA A 782 -17.65 -11.81 -4.91
N LEU A 783 -17.87 -12.41 -3.74
CA LEU A 783 -16.98 -12.29 -2.58
C LEU A 783 -15.63 -12.96 -2.84
N GLU A 784 -15.63 -14.17 -3.41
CA GLU A 784 -14.43 -14.90 -3.83
C GLU A 784 -13.61 -14.10 -4.86
N ILE A 785 -14.27 -13.58 -5.89
CA ILE A 785 -13.60 -12.74 -6.89
C ILE A 785 -12.99 -11.50 -6.23
N ASN A 786 -13.71 -10.81 -5.33
CA ASN A 786 -13.16 -9.67 -4.61
C ASN A 786 -11.89 -10.05 -3.82
N LYS A 787 -11.85 -11.23 -3.19
CA LYS A 787 -10.64 -11.73 -2.51
C LYS A 787 -9.48 -11.91 -3.50
N MET A 788 -9.72 -12.57 -4.64
CA MET A 788 -8.71 -12.80 -5.68
C MET A 788 -8.12 -11.50 -6.22
N ILE A 789 -8.96 -10.50 -6.52
CA ILE A 789 -8.50 -9.26 -7.17
C ILE A 789 -8.02 -8.18 -6.19
N SER A 790 -8.26 -8.34 -4.88
CA SER A 790 -7.96 -7.31 -3.88
C SER A 790 -6.48 -6.94 -3.81
N PHE A 791 -5.58 -7.91 -3.99
CA PHE A 791 -4.15 -7.64 -4.04
C PHE A 791 -3.79 -6.80 -5.27
N TRP A 792 -4.18 -7.25 -6.46
CA TRP A 792 -3.86 -6.57 -7.73
C TRP A 792 -4.47 -5.16 -7.76
N ARG A 793 -5.71 -4.99 -7.32
CA ARG A 793 -6.36 -3.66 -7.21
C ARG A 793 -5.50 -2.65 -6.45
N ASN A 794 -4.84 -3.08 -5.38
CA ASN A 794 -4.00 -2.22 -4.54
C ASN A 794 -2.55 -2.09 -5.00
N ALA A 795 -2.04 -3.06 -5.76
CA ALA A 795 -0.63 -3.16 -6.11
C ALA A 795 -0.32 -2.82 -7.58
N HIS A 796 -1.26 -3.03 -8.51
CA HIS A 796 -1.01 -2.96 -9.95
C HIS A 796 -0.33 -1.65 -10.37
N LYS A 797 -0.83 -0.48 -9.93
CA LYS A 797 -0.19 0.80 -10.26
C LYS A 797 1.29 0.85 -9.88
N ARG A 798 1.66 0.34 -8.69
CA ARG A 798 3.05 0.31 -8.24
C ARG A 798 3.90 -0.70 -9.02
N ILE A 799 3.32 -1.82 -9.42
CA ILE A 799 4.03 -2.87 -10.19
C ILE A 799 4.21 -2.40 -11.64
N SER A 800 3.16 -1.86 -12.26
CA SER A 800 3.18 -1.34 -13.63
C SER A 800 4.02 -0.07 -13.79
N SER A 801 4.20 0.72 -12.72
CA SER A 801 5.05 1.92 -12.76
C SER A 801 6.53 1.64 -12.53
N GLN A 802 6.96 0.38 -12.37
CA GLN A 802 8.37 0.05 -12.22
C GLN A 802 9.13 0.34 -13.52
N MET A 803 10.27 1.02 -13.41
CA MET A 803 11.12 1.31 -14.57
C MET A 803 11.86 0.06 -15.02
N VAL A 804 11.79 -0.24 -16.33
CA VAL A 804 12.47 -1.37 -16.96
C VAL A 804 13.40 -0.86 -18.05
N VAL A 805 14.64 -1.36 -18.04
CA VAL A 805 15.68 -1.00 -19.02
C VAL A 805 16.08 -2.24 -19.81
N TRP A 806 15.96 -2.17 -21.13
CA TRP A 806 16.24 -3.30 -22.02
C TRP A 806 17.67 -3.25 -22.52
N LEU A 807 18.41 -4.35 -22.30
CA LEU A 807 19.78 -4.47 -22.78
C LEU A 807 19.81 -4.95 -24.24
N PRO A 808 20.61 -4.31 -25.12
CA PRO A 808 20.77 -4.78 -26.49
C PRO A 808 21.44 -6.16 -26.51
N ARG A 809 21.17 -6.96 -27.55
CA ARG A 809 21.77 -8.31 -27.71
C ARG A 809 23.30 -8.30 -27.64
N SER A 810 23.95 -7.22 -28.07
CA SER A 810 25.41 -7.03 -28.01
C SER A 810 25.97 -6.93 -26.58
N ALA A 811 25.17 -6.48 -25.62
CA ALA A 811 25.57 -6.33 -24.23
C ALA A 811 25.35 -7.62 -23.40
N LEU A 812 24.57 -8.57 -23.92
CA LEU A 812 24.26 -9.82 -23.22
C LEU A 812 25.42 -10.84 -23.36
N PRO A 813 25.74 -11.60 -22.29
CA PRO A 813 26.69 -12.71 -22.38
C PRO A 813 26.22 -13.74 -23.41
N ARG A 814 27.18 -14.35 -24.12
CA ARG A 814 26.90 -15.40 -25.12
C ARG A 814 26.09 -16.58 -24.57
N ALA A 815 26.20 -16.86 -23.28
CA ALA A 815 25.42 -17.90 -22.61
C ALA A 815 23.92 -17.59 -22.58
N VAL A 816 23.54 -16.31 -22.46
CA VAL A 816 22.14 -15.86 -22.45
C VAL A 816 21.58 -15.81 -23.87
N THR A 817 22.39 -15.38 -24.84
CA THR A 817 21.93 -15.27 -26.25
C THR A 817 21.78 -16.60 -26.97
N ARG A 818 22.42 -17.69 -26.49
CA ARG A 818 22.38 -19.03 -27.13
C ARG A 818 21.08 -19.80 -26.89
N TYR A 819 20.33 -19.50 -25.82
CA TYR A 819 19.07 -20.17 -25.48
C TYR A 819 17.83 -19.32 -25.81
N GLY A 820 18.01 -18.14 -26.40
CA GLY A 820 16.91 -17.36 -26.95
C GLY A 820 16.43 -18.00 -28.25
N LEU A 821 15.20 -18.50 -28.25
CA LEU A 821 14.48 -19.02 -29.41
C LEU A 821 14.75 -18.17 -30.67
N PRO A 822 14.91 -18.79 -31.86
CA PRO A 822 14.96 -18.05 -33.11
C PRO A 822 13.68 -17.21 -33.25
N SER A 823 13.88 -15.97 -33.65
CA SER A 823 12.81 -15.03 -33.97
C SER A 823 12.02 -15.62 -35.15
N GLY A 824 10.80 -16.07 -34.90
CA GLY A 824 9.81 -16.44 -35.92
C GLY A 824 8.86 -15.29 -36.16
#